data_AF-A0A1D1UFM4-F1
#
_entry.id   AF-A0A1D1UFM4-F1
#
_cell.length_a   1.000
_cell.length_b   1.000
_cell.length_c   1.000
_cell.angle_alpha   90.00
_cell.angle_beta   90.00
_cell.angle_gamma   90.00
#
_symmetry.space_group_name_H-M   'P 1'
#
loop_
_entity.id
_entity.type
_entity.pdbx_description
1 polymer ?
#
loop_
_entity_poly.entity_id
_entity_poly.type
_entity_poly.pdbx_seq_one_letter_code
_entity_poly.pdbx_strand_id
1 'polypeptide(L)'
;MLTADMQRITGFFFHQCYLWVTPISVVIMLLVLWAYVGVAALAGLGTVGLLGVAQLFLVNRSRGQEAAAMRYKDIRQRTIGEIFNDIKILKMYAWEHHFAERAIKMRRDEQDALYRASHYSNVNLAITFITPPLAALITYATYLYIDPNNVLNSRTAFVTLLFLFSVRPSLHMMPQAASLFVQAKLAIDRMAAFLLARELDRSAVEHLAPSDLPRPSHSPPPAVCITDGTFSWYPRSHAGQSAALRDITLRVEEGTLLAIVGGVGSGKSSLLAAMLGLMEKVSGHVTIKGTVAYVTQNAWIQNLSLRDNILFGAEFNEGLYQRVVEACSLSKDLEMLTDGDQTEIGEKGINLSGGQKMRVTLARAVYADADIIILDDPLAAVDAHVGQHIFEHVIGPNGMLQGKTRIFVTNAVNWLPQTDQVVHVEQGRICSIGRYEDLVETDELFRSYLQDSQVDVSEAAGHHHHGANAALTQPTNHLAPYATEADADPRKATPIDGTELRTATKKRHGKETTKLIGVEEFRDGGVTWQTYKLLARNMTYWMVAIVLVGYALGSAFFLVSNTWIGTLTTHNYTLADGSVDQRYKGFGLAIYAVFILAQLIFVAFGLWGVSYGIIKAGRSLHNSMLQRLIRSPMSYFDTTPLGRILNRFSKDIDTIDLTVPSYMRYFLNAFFLSMAFAFLIMIEIPLTIVFVVPLMAALYLVKLFYQKTAMQLTRIDAMKRAPLISSLQQSFAGSNVIVATGNSNRFIAESHQKVDELTAVIHLSNGASQ
;
A
#
# COMPACT_ATOMS: atom_id res chain seq x y z
N MET A 1 10.40 2.42 -0.30
CA MET A 1 11.12 3.60 -0.80
C MET A 1 10.17 4.68 -1.28
N LEU A 2 9.51 4.50 -2.43
CA LEU A 2 8.75 5.60 -3.09
C LEU A 2 7.64 6.26 -2.25
N THR A 3 6.96 5.50 -1.38
CA THR A 3 5.89 6.04 -0.52
C THR A 3 6.41 6.55 0.82
N ALA A 4 6.90 5.64 1.67
CA ALA A 4 7.25 5.96 3.06
C ALA A 4 8.53 6.80 3.19
N ASP A 5 9.55 6.56 2.36
CA ASP A 5 10.84 7.24 2.50
C ASP A 5 10.75 8.67 1.94
N MET A 6 10.04 8.86 0.82
CA MET A 6 9.74 10.20 0.29
C MET A 6 8.93 11.03 1.30
N GLN A 7 7.95 10.44 1.99
CA GLN A 7 7.18 11.11 3.04
C GLN A 7 8.05 11.55 4.24
N ARG A 8 9.04 10.74 4.62
CA ARG A 8 9.98 11.08 5.71
C ARG A 8 10.87 12.26 5.33
N ILE A 9 11.40 12.27 4.11
CA ILE A 9 12.25 13.35 3.60
C ILE A 9 11.47 14.66 3.51
N THR A 10 10.31 14.64 2.85
CA THR A 10 9.43 15.82 2.76
C THR A 10 9.01 16.32 4.15
N GLY A 11 8.64 15.41 5.05
CA GLY A 11 8.29 15.75 6.44
C GLY A 11 9.40 16.47 7.20
N PHE A 12 10.67 16.08 7.00
CA PHE A 12 11.81 16.78 7.58
C PHE A 12 11.94 18.21 7.05
N PHE A 13 11.88 18.41 5.73
CA PHE A 13 12.00 19.76 5.14
C PHE A 13 10.89 20.72 5.61
N PHE A 14 9.68 20.22 5.87
CA PHE A 14 8.61 21.02 6.47
C PHE A 14 8.87 21.45 7.92
N HIS A 15 9.70 20.71 8.68
CA HIS A 15 9.90 20.92 10.13
C HIS A 15 11.33 21.33 10.51
N GLN A 16 12.25 21.42 9.55
CA GLN A 16 13.68 21.68 9.83
C GLN A 16 13.93 22.98 10.59
N CYS A 17 13.10 24.00 10.40
CA CYS A 17 13.24 25.30 11.06
C CYS A 17 13.16 25.21 12.59
N TYR A 18 12.40 24.25 13.12
CA TYR A 18 12.28 24.06 14.56
C TYR A 18 13.59 23.67 15.24
N LEU A 19 14.56 23.10 14.52
CA LEU A 19 15.85 22.72 15.11
C LEU A 19 16.66 23.92 15.62
N TRP A 20 16.58 25.05 14.93
CA TRP A 20 17.34 26.26 15.28
C TRP A 20 16.45 27.37 15.86
N VAL A 21 15.17 27.46 15.48
CA VAL A 21 14.22 28.42 16.07
C VAL A 21 13.95 28.09 17.54
N THR A 22 13.83 26.80 17.89
CA THR A 22 13.46 26.39 19.25
C THR A 22 14.49 26.84 20.29
N PRO A 23 15.80 26.55 20.16
CA PRO A 23 16.81 27.01 21.13
C PRO A 23 16.82 28.54 21.30
N ILE A 24 16.72 29.28 20.20
CA ILE A 24 16.67 30.75 20.21
C ILE A 24 15.44 31.23 21.00
N SER A 25 14.26 30.63 20.73
CA SER A 25 13.03 30.97 21.43
C SER A 25 13.13 30.73 22.93
N VAL A 26 13.73 29.60 23.36
CA VAL A 26 13.89 29.26 24.79
C VAL A 26 14.81 30.26 25.49
N VAL A 27 15.93 30.65 24.85
CA VAL A 27 16.85 31.66 25.41
C VAL A 27 16.14 33.01 25.59
N ILE A 28 15.41 33.46 24.57
CA ILE A 28 14.64 34.72 24.64
C ILE A 28 13.60 34.64 25.76
N MET A 29 12.85 33.53 25.87
CA MET A 29 11.85 33.34 26.93
C MET A 29 12.50 33.40 28.33
N LEU A 30 13.69 32.82 28.49
CA LEU A 30 14.43 32.81 29.75
C LEU A 30 14.88 34.23 30.14
N LEU A 31 15.43 34.99 29.18
CA LEU A 31 15.83 36.39 29.38
C LEU A 31 14.66 37.27 29.79
N VAL A 32 13.50 37.10 29.13
CA VAL A 32 12.31 37.89 29.46
C VAL A 32 11.72 37.49 30.82
N LEU A 33 11.62 36.20 31.12
CA LEU A 33 11.16 35.73 32.43
C LEU A 33 12.06 36.23 33.56
N TRP A 34 13.37 36.21 33.36
CA TRP A 34 14.34 36.77 34.31
C TRP A 34 14.14 38.27 34.53
N ALA A 35 13.89 39.04 33.47
CA ALA A 35 13.66 40.48 33.57
C ALA A 35 12.39 40.85 34.38
N TYR A 36 11.36 40.01 34.35
CA TYR A 36 10.08 40.29 35.04
C TYR A 36 9.98 39.72 36.45
N VAL A 37 10.53 38.53 36.70
CA VAL A 37 10.32 37.76 37.94
C VAL A 37 11.63 37.40 38.64
N GLY A 38 12.78 37.74 38.04
CA GLY A 38 14.10 37.51 38.62
C GLY A 38 14.36 36.04 38.92
N VAL A 39 14.93 35.78 40.10
CA VAL A 39 15.30 34.43 40.56
C VAL A 39 14.10 33.48 40.65
N ALA A 40 12.89 34.00 40.89
CA ALA A 40 11.68 33.18 40.96
C ALA A 40 11.31 32.51 39.61
N ALA A 41 11.82 33.02 38.48
CA ALA A 41 11.69 32.37 37.18
C ALA A 41 12.34 30.96 37.17
N LEU A 42 13.41 30.75 37.94
CA LEU A 42 14.09 29.45 38.04
C LEU A 42 13.20 28.38 38.69
N ALA A 43 12.33 28.76 39.64
CA ALA A 43 11.41 27.82 40.27
C ALA A 43 10.33 27.33 39.29
N GLY A 44 9.79 28.23 38.46
CA GLY A 44 8.87 27.89 37.37
C GLY A 44 9.52 26.98 36.32
N LEU A 45 10.70 27.37 35.84
CA LEU A 45 11.46 26.57 34.86
C LEU A 45 11.88 25.21 35.43
N GLY A 46 12.26 25.15 36.70
CA GLY A 46 12.57 23.89 37.40
C GLY A 46 11.35 22.96 37.47
N THR A 47 10.15 23.52 37.70
CA THR A 47 8.89 22.76 37.65
C THR A 47 8.63 22.20 36.25
N VAL A 48 8.82 23.03 35.21
CA VAL A 48 8.69 22.59 33.80
C VAL A 48 9.69 21.48 33.49
N GLY A 49 10.94 21.61 33.92
CA GLY A 49 11.98 20.61 33.73
C GLY A 49 11.67 19.29 34.43
N LEU A 50 11.27 19.33 35.70
CA LEU A 50 10.94 18.14 36.49
C LEU A 50 9.73 17.40 35.92
N LEU A 51 8.67 18.11 35.56
CA LEU A 51 7.52 17.51 34.88
C LEU A 51 7.88 17.04 33.47
N GLY A 52 8.81 17.71 32.78
CA GLY A 52 9.35 17.27 31.50
C GLY A 52 10.05 15.91 31.59
N VAL A 53 10.83 15.65 32.64
CA VAL A 53 11.44 14.32 32.88
C VAL A 53 10.37 13.25 33.09
N ALA A 54 9.32 13.56 33.87
CA ALA A 54 8.19 12.65 34.06
C ALA A 54 7.44 12.37 32.75
N GLN A 55 7.24 13.40 31.91
CA GLN A 55 6.65 13.26 30.58
C GLN A 55 7.49 12.36 29.66
N LEU A 56 8.83 12.50 29.66
CA LEU A 56 9.72 11.64 28.88
C LEU A 56 9.57 10.16 29.27
N PHE A 57 9.49 9.86 30.57
CA PHE A 57 9.25 8.50 31.06
C PHE A 57 7.91 7.94 30.57
N LEU A 58 6.82 8.71 30.68
CA LEU A 58 5.49 8.30 30.24
C LEU A 58 5.42 8.10 28.73
N VAL A 59 6.03 8.99 27.94
CA VAL A 59 6.10 8.87 26.48
C VAL A 59 6.84 7.60 26.08
N ASN A 60 7.99 7.31 26.71
CA ASN A 60 8.74 6.08 26.42
C ASN A 60 7.94 4.83 26.78
N ARG A 61 7.19 4.86 27.89
CA ARG A 61 6.32 3.76 28.28
C ARG A 61 5.12 3.58 27.34
N SER A 62 4.52 4.67 26.88
CA SER A 62 3.47 4.69 25.85
C SER A 62 3.98 4.06 24.55
N ARG A 63 5.13 4.52 24.05
CA ARG A 63 5.78 4.00 22.83
C ARG A 63 6.08 2.51 22.93
N GLY A 64 6.53 2.03 24.08
CA GLY A 64 6.74 0.60 24.32
C GLY A 64 5.45 -0.24 24.20
N GLN A 65 4.33 0.29 24.69
CA GLN A 65 3.01 -0.37 24.56
C GLN A 65 2.44 -0.25 23.14
N GLU A 66 2.64 0.89 22.46
CA GLU A 66 2.29 1.06 21.04
C GLU A 66 3.05 0.05 20.17
N ALA A 67 4.35 -0.15 20.44
CA ALA A 67 5.14 -1.18 19.75
C ALA A 67 4.61 -2.60 20.00
N ALA A 68 4.16 -2.91 21.23
CA ALA A 68 3.51 -4.18 21.53
C ALA A 68 2.17 -4.34 20.78
N ALA A 69 1.34 -3.29 20.75
CA ALA A 69 0.09 -3.28 19.98
C ALA A 69 0.34 -3.52 18.48
N MET A 70 1.37 -2.89 17.90
CA MET A 70 1.76 -3.08 16.51
C MET A 70 2.15 -4.55 16.21
N ARG A 71 2.82 -5.25 17.14
CA ARG A 71 3.12 -6.68 16.97
C ARG A 71 1.86 -7.53 16.88
N TYR A 72 0.89 -7.33 17.78
CA TYR A 72 -0.38 -8.05 17.74
C TYR A 72 -1.18 -7.73 16.49
N LYS A 73 -1.14 -6.47 16.05
CA LYS A 73 -1.75 -6.02 14.81
C LYS A 73 -1.17 -6.72 13.58
N ASP A 74 0.16 -6.82 13.45
CA ASP A 74 0.79 -7.49 12.30
C ASP A 74 0.38 -8.97 12.23
N ILE A 75 0.35 -9.65 13.39
CA ILE A 75 -0.12 -11.04 13.49
C ILE A 75 -1.60 -11.14 13.10
N ARG A 76 -2.46 -10.24 13.59
CA ARG A 76 -3.88 -10.18 13.22
C ARG A 76 -4.07 -9.96 11.73
N GLN A 77 -3.36 -8.99 11.14
CA GLN A 77 -3.47 -8.66 9.72
C GLN A 77 -3.03 -9.82 8.84
N ARG A 78 -1.92 -10.49 9.19
CA ARG A 78 -1.47 -11.71 8.51
C ARG A 78 -2.52 -12.82 8.59
N THR A 79 -3.05 -13.07 9.79
CA THR A 79 -4.09 -14.10 10.01
C THR A 79 -5.35 -13.80 9.19
N ILE A 80 -5.80 -12.54 9.17
CA ILE A 80 -6.94 -12.11 8.34
C ILE A 80 -6.63 -12.26 6.83
N GLY A 81 -5.38 -11.99 6.43
CA GLY A 81 -4.87 -12.25 5.09
C GLY A 81 -5.01 -13.71 4.69
N GLU A 82 -4.51 -14.63 5.51
CA GLU A 82 -4.59 -16.08 5.30
C GLU A 82 -6.05 -16.56 5.23
N ILE A 83 -6.93 -16.09 6.13
CA ILE A 83 -8.36 -16.43 6.14
C ILE A 83 -9.05 -16.06 4.82
N PHE A 84 -8.79 -14.85 4.30
CA PHE A 84 -9.50 -14.37 3.12
C PHE A 84 -8.85 -14.77 1.80
N ASN A 85 -7.55 -15.05 1.79
CA ASN A 85 -6.89 -15.66 0.64
C ASN A 85 -7.43 -17.07 0.38
N ASP A 86 -7.66 -17.84 1.45
CA ASP A 86 -8.09 -19.24 1.36
C ASP A 86 -9.58 -19.43 1.70
N ILE A 87 -10.39 -18.38 1.61
CA ILE A 87 -11.79 -18.36 2.08
C ILE A 87 -12.66 -19.45 1.44
N LYS A 88 -12.37 -19.81 0.18
CA LYS A 88 -13.06 -20.89 -0.54
C LYS A 88 -12.89 -22.22 0.15
N ILE A 89 -11.65 -22.56 0.52
CA ILE A 89 -11.30 -23.80 1.23
C ILE A 89 -11.96 -23.78 2.61
N LEU A 90 -11.84 -22.67 3.35
CA LEU A 90 -12.42 -22.55 4.69
C LEU A 90 -13.93 -22.79 4.68
N LYS A 91 -14.65 -22.22 3.71
CA LYS A 91 -16.11 -22.42 3.56
C LYS A 91 -16.49 -23.85 3.17
N MET A 92 -15.70 -24.53 2.33
CA MET A 92 -15.96 -25.93 1.97
C MET A 92 -15.88 -26.86 3.18
N TYR A 93 -14.99 -26.56 4.14
CA TYR A 93 -14.82 -27.33 5.38
C TYR A 93 -15.62 -26.79 6.58
N ALA A 94 -16.40 -25.72 6.40
CA ALA A 94 -17.12 -25.02 7.47
C ALA A 94 -16.22 -24.54 8.63
N TRP A 95 -14.96 -24.22 8.36
CA TRP A 95 -13.96 -23.81 9.35
C TRP A 95 -13.96 -22.31 9.66
N GLU A 96 -14.75 -21.52 8.94
CA GLU A 96 -14.71 -20.07 9.01
C GLU A 96 -14.94 -19.51 10.42
N HIS A 97 -15.80 -20.13 11.22
CA HIS A 97 -16.09 -19.70 12.59
C HIS A 97 -14.90 -19.86 13.52
N HIS A 98 -14.19 -20.99 13.44
CA HIS A 98 -13.02 -21.26 14.25
C HIS A 98 -11.89 -20.24 13.98
N PHE A 99 -11.63 -19.97 12.70
CA PHE A 99 -10.65 -18.96 12.30
C PHE A 99 -11.08 -17.53 12.66
N ALA A 100 -12.39 -17.23 12.61
CA ALA A 100 -12.93 -15.95 13.07
C ALA A 100 -12.61 -15.68 14.54
N GLU A 101 -12.84 -16.68 15.40
CA GLU A 101 -12.62 -16.56 16.84
C GLU A 101 -11.15 -16.33 17.17
N ARG A 102 -10.24 -17.00 16.44
CA ARG A 102 -8.80 -16.77 16.54
C ARG A 102 -8.45 -15.31 16.22
N ALA A 103 -8.99 -14.74 15.15
CA ALA A 103 -8.77 -13.34 14.80
C ALA A 103 -9.36 -12.37 15.84
N ILE A 104 -10.54 -12.69 16.41
CA ILE A 104 -11.15 -11.90 17.48
C ILE A 104 -10.30 -11.92 18.75
N LYS A 105 -9.68 -13.05 19.10
CA LYS A 105 -8.77 -13.14 20.26
C LYS A 105 -7.56 -12.21 20.07
N MET A 106 -6.90 -12.27 18.92
CA MET A 106 -5.76 -11.39 18.60
C MET A 106 -6.15 -9.90 18.67
N ARG A 107 -7.37 -9.57 18.23
CA ARG A 107 -7.90 -8.21 18.34
C ARG A 107 -8.07 -7.75 19.80
N ARG A 108 -8.37 -8.64 20.75
CA ARG A 108 -8.43 -8.26 22.18
C ARG A 108 -7.05 -7.92 22.71
N ASP A 109 -6.07 -8.77 22.43
CA ASP A 109 -4.69 -8.57 22.88
C ASP A 109 -4.10 -7.25 22.32
N GLU A 110 -4.38 -6.96 21.04
CA GLU A 110 -4.06 -5.69 20.40
C GLU A 110 -4.69 -4.50 21.15
N GLN A 111 -5.98 -4.59 21.49
CA GLN A 111 -6.70 -3.51 22.15
C GLN A 111 -6.30 -3.29 23.60
N ASP A 112 -5.94 -4.34 24.33
CA ASP A 112 -5.46 -4.21 25.71
C ASP A 112 -4.07 -3.54 25.73
N ALA A 113 -3.23 -3.78 24.72
CA ALA A 113 -2.00 -3.02 24.52
C ALA A 113 -2.28 -1.56 24.15
N LEU A 114 -3.21 -1.29 23.22
CA LEU A 114 -3.62 0.07 22.84
C LEU A 114 -4.23 0.85 24.01
N TYR A 115 -5.02 0.20 24.86
CA TYR A 115 -5.61 0.83 26.05
C TYR A 115 -4.52 1.22 27.05
N ARG A 116 -3.54 0.34 27.31
CA ARG A 116 -2.39 0.66 28.16
C ARG A 116 -1.56 1.81 27.60
N ALA A 117 -1.27 1.80 26.29
CA ALA A 117 -0.60 2.90 25.61
C ALA A 117 -1.38 4.22 25.78
N SER A 118 -2.67 4.21 25.46
CA SER A 118 -3.52 5.39 25.58
C SER A 118 -3.64 5.89 27.02
N HIS A 119 -3.55 5.01 28.02
CA HIS A 119 -3.54 5.42 29.42
C HIS A 119 -2.29 6.24 29.74
N TYR A 120 -1.09 5.77 29.38
CA TYR A 120 0.14 6.54 29.55
C TYR A 120 0.10 7.86 28.76
N SER A 121 -0.41 7.83 27.52
CA SER A 121 -0.58 9.03 26.69
C SER A 121 -1.54 10.06 27.30
N ASN A 122 -2.65 9.60 27.91
CA ASN A 122 -3.62 10.48 28.57
C ASN A 122 -3.06 11.10 29.86
N VAL A 123 -2.33 10.34 30.67
CA VAL A 123 -1.61 10.89 31.84
C VAL A 123 -0.58 11.91 31.39
N ASN A 124 0.20 11.61 30.35
CA ASN A 124 1.17 12.55 29.78
C ASN A 124 0.49 13.85 29.30
N LEU A 125 -0.66 13.73 28.63
CA LEU A 125 -1.42 14.89 28.15
C LEU A 125 -2.05 15.70 29.29
N ALA A 126 -2.55 15.04 30.34
CA ALA A 126 -3.05 15.71 31.54
C ALA A 126 -1.94 16.50 32.26
N ILE A 127 -0.76 15.89 32.44
CA ILE A 127 0.43 16.60 32.95
C ILE A 127 0.77 17.76 32.02
N THR A 128 0.74 17.54 30.71
CA THR A 128 0.99 18.61 29.73
C THR A 128 0.06 19.79 29.97
N PHE A 129 -1.26 19.60 30.14
CA PHE A 129 -2.21 20.68 30.41
C PHE A 129 -1.98 21.41 31.73
N ILE A 130 -1.46 20.73 32.77
CA ILE A 130 -1.26 21.30 34.10
C ILE A 130 0.09 22.02 34.27
N THR A 131 1.10 21.72 33.45
CA THR A 131 2.48 22.18 33.70
C THR A 131 2.60 23.72 33.81
N PRO A 132 2.27 24.55 32.80
CA PRO A 132 2.20 26.01 32.91
C PRO A 132 1.41 26.62 34.06
N PRO A 133 0.13 26.29 34.30
CA PRO A 133 -0.57 26.90 35.43
C PRO A 133 0.07 26.52 36.77
N LEU A 134 0.60 25.31 36.92
CA LEU A 134 1.34 24.88 38.10
C LEU A 134 2.71 25.57 38.24
N ALA A 135 3.46 25.69 37.14
CA ALA A 135 4.73 26.41 37.10
C ALA A 135 4.53 27.90 37.42
N ALA A 136 3.43 28.49 36.94
CA ALA A 136 3.03 29.86 37.26
C ALA A 136 2.69 29.99 38.75
N LEU A 137 1.88 29.08 39.31
CA LEU A 137 1.59 29.04 40.75
C LEU A 137 2.87 29.03 41.59
N ILE A 138 3.82 28.14 41.27
CA ILE A 138 5.10 28.03 41.97
C ILE A 138 5.93 29.30 41.79
N THR A 139 6.00 29.84 40.58
CA THR A 139 6.72 31.09 40.28
C THR A 139 6.16 32.26 41.08
N TYR A 140 4.83 32.42 41.15
CA TYR A 140 4.18 33.49 41.91
C TYR A 140 4.36 33.32 43.41
N ALA A 141 4.25 32.09 43.92
CA ALA A 141 4.53 31.80 45.32
C ALA A 141 5.98 32.19 45.65
N THR A 142 6.97 31.71 44.89
CA THR A 142 8.38 32.03 45.11
C THR A 142 8.65 33.53 44.99
N TYR A 143 8.08 34.22 44.00
CA TYR A 143 8.24 35.67 43.83
C TYR A 143 7.73 36.48 45.02
N LEU A 144 6.59 36.08 45.60
CA LEU A 144 5.98 36.75 46.75
C LEU A 144 6.63 36.41 48.10
N TYR A 145 7.32 35.26 48.21
CA TYR A 145 7.99 34.85 49.44
C TYR A 145 9.48 35.22 49.50
N ILE A 146 10.14 35.50 48.37
CA ILE A 146 11.56 35.89 48.34
C ILE A 146 11.79 37.30 48.92
N ASP A 147 10.95 38.27 48.54
CA ASP A 147 11.06 39.66 49.00
C ASP A 147 9.66 40.17 49.39
N PRO A 148 9.45 40.63 50.64
CA PRO A 148 8.19 41.24 51.07
C PRO A 148 7.75 42.44 50.21
N ASN A 149 8.70 43.12 49.56
CA ASN A 149 8.44 44.27 48.68
C ASN A 149 7.93 43.87 47.28
N ASN A 150 7.99 42.59 46.91
CA ASN A 150 7.53 42.14 45.61
C ASN A 150 5.99 42.20 45.50
N VAL A 151 5.51 42.94 44.51
CA VAL A 151 4.08 43.06 44.21
C VAL A 151 3.77 42.38 42.88
N LEU A 152 2.88 41.38 42.94
CA LEU A 152 2.42 40.67 41.75
C LEU A 152 1.39 41.52 41.00
N ASN A 153 1.88 42.39 40.14
CA ASN A 153 1.05 43.22 39.27
C ASN A 153 0.54 42.43 38.05
N SER A 154 -0.56 42.88 37.45
CA SER A 154 -1.17 42.18 36.30
C SER A 154 -0.19 42.00 35.13
N ARG A 155 0.68 42.99 34.89
CA ARG A 155 1.72 42.90 33.86
C ARG A 155 2.70 41.74 34.14
N THR A 156 3.23 41.62 35.35
CA THR A 156 4.19 40.56 35.69
C THR A 156 3.53 39.19 35.66
N ALA A 157 2.30 39.06 36.16
CA ALA A 157 1.55 37.81 36.12
C ALA A 157 1.23 37.34 34.69
N PHE A 158 0.56 38.15 33.87
CA PHE A 158 0.15 37.70 32.54
C PHE A 158 1.32 37.49 31.58
N VAL A 159 2.39 38.30 31.66
CA VAL A 159 3.61 38.10 30.86
C VAL A 159 4.28 36.77 31.24
N THR A 160 4.43 36.50 32.53
CA THR A 160 5.01 35.22 33.02
C THR A 160 4.19 34.02 32.58
N LEU A 161 2.87 34.09 32.72
CA LEU A 161 1.95 33.06 32.29
C LEU A 161 2.07 32.80 30.79
N LEU A 162 2.02 33.85 29.96
CA LEU A 162 2.16 33.75 28.51
C LEU A 162 3.45 33.02 28.10
N PHE A 163 4.60 33.44 28.64
CA PHE A 163 5.87 32.81 28.32
C PHE A 163 5.95 31.35 28.79
N LEU A 164 5.42 31.02 29.97
CA LEU A 164 5.34 29.64 30.44
C LEU A 164 4.46 28.77 29.51
N PHE A 165 3.37 29.31 28.96
CA PHE A 165 2.58 28.61 27.94
C PHE A 165 3.35 28.41 26.63
N SER A 166 4.16 29.39 26.20
CA SER A 166 4.96 29.32 24.98
C SER A 166 6.16 28.37 25.05
N VAL A 167 6.62 27.98 26.25
CA VAL A 167 7.70 26.98 26.40
C VAL A 167 7.27 25.58 25.92
N ARG A 168 5.97 25.25 26.00
CA ARG A 168 5.49 23.88 25.67
C ARG A 168 5.69 23.48 24.20
N PRO A 169 5.22 24.25 23.19
CA PRO A 169 5.37 23.85 21.79
C PRO A 169 6.84 23.69 21.41
N SER A 170 7.70 24.57 21.93
CA SER A 170 9.16 24.50 21.80
C SER A 170 9.72 23.15 22.28
N LEU A 171 9.36 22.69 23.48
CA LEU A 171 9.82 21.41 24.02
C LEU A 171 9.33 20.18 23.25
N HIS A 172 8.18 20.25 22.58
CA HIS A 172 7.64 19.13 21.80
C HIS A 172 8.17 19.10 20.36
N MET A 173 8.28 20.26 19.70
CA MET A 173 8.63 20.33 18.28
C MET A 173 10.10 19.96 18.01
N MET A 174 11.02 20.28 18.92
CA MET A 174 12.44 19.99 18.73
C MET A 174 12.77 18.49 18.71
N PRO A 175 12.34 17.66 19.71
CA PRO A 175 12.53 16.21 19.63
C PRO A 175 11.87 15.58 18.40
N GLN A 176 10.72 16.11 17.98
CA GLN A 176 10.03 15.65 16.77
C GLN A 176 10.83 15.98 15.50
N ALA A 177 11.33 17.21 15.36
CA ALA A 177 12.18 17.61 14.24
C ALA A 177 13.50 16.80 14.20
N ALA A 178 14.10 16.54 15.36
CA ALA A 178 15.29 15.68 15.46
C ALA A 178 15.00 14.23 15.06
N SER A 179 13.84 13.68 15.45
CA SER A 179 13.42 12.35 15.01
C SER A 179 13.19 12.29 13.50
N LEU A 180 12.54 13.30 12.92
CA LEU A 180 12.33 13.41 11.47
C LEU A 180 13.65 13.53 10.72
N PHE A 181 14.64 14.24 11.26
CA PHE A 181 15.99 14.29 10.70
C PHE A 181 16.64 12.91 10.62
N VAL A 182 16.63 12.15 11.73
CA VAL A 182 17.19 10.79 11.76
C VAL A 182 16.47 9.88 10.76
N GLN A 183 15.14 9.96 10.69
CA GLN A 183 14.34 9.17 9.74
C GLN A 183 14.62 9.55 8.29
N ALA A 184 14.77 10.84 7.98
CA ALA A 184 15.12 11.35 6.66
C ALA A 184 16.53 10.92 6.25
N LYS A 185 17.51 10.97 7.16
CA LYS A 185 18.86 10.45 6.92
C LYS A 185 18.83 8.97 6.55
N LEU A 186 18.19 8.12 7.35
CA LEU A 186 18.06 6.69 7.06
C LEU A 186 17.32 6.41 5.74
N ALA A 187 16.36 7.27 5.37
CA ALA A 187 15.67 7.20 4.10
C ALA A 187 16.61 7.55 2.92
N ILE A 188 17.41 8.60 3.06
CA ILE A 188 18.43 8.99 2.08
C ILE A 188 19.47 7.88 1.93
N ASP A 189 19.97 7.31 3.03
CA ASP A 189 20.95 6.21 3.00
C ASP A 189 20.40 4.99 2.24
N ARG A 190 19.12 4.64 2.46
CA ARG A 190 18.43 3.58 1.72
C ARG A 190 18.28 3.91 0.23
N MET A 191 17.90 5.13 -0.11
CA MET A 191 17.79 5.56 -1.51
C MET A 191 19.15 5.58 -2.19
N ALA A 192 20.18 6.07 -1.52
CA ALA A 192 21.55 6.05 -2.02
C ALA A 192 22.02 4.61 -2.26
N ALA A 193 21.80 3.69 -1.32
CA ALA A 193 22.15 2.29 -1.51
C ALA A 193 21.42 1.63 -2.71
N PHE A 194 20.17 2.02 -2.98
CA PHE A 194 19.43 1.55 -4.16
C PHE A 194 19.92 2.18 -5.46
N LEU A 195 20.13 3.50 -5.49
CA LEU A 195 20.60 4.23 -6.69
C LEU A 195 22.05 3.92 -7.04
N LEU A 196 22.86 3.53 -6.06
CA LEU A 196 24.25 3.09 -6.24
C LEU A 196 24.36 1.57 -6.37
N ALA A 197 23.24 0.84 -6.41
CA ALA A 197 23.27 -0.59 -6.67
C ALA A 197 23.84 -0.84 -8.07
N ARG A 198 24.64 -1.90 -8.20
CA ARG A 198 25.29 -2.22 -9.47
C ARG A 198 24.25 -2.54 -10.53
N GLU A 199 24.36 -1.88 -11.68
CA GLU A 199 23.48 -2.11 -12.83
C GLU A 199 24.04 -3.24 -13.72
N LEU A 200 23.16 -3.86 -14.50
CA LEU A 200 23.56 -4.77 -15.57
C LEU A 200 24.21 -3.96 -16.70
N ASP A 201 25.33 -4.47 -17.20
CA ASP A 201 26.01 -3.88 -18.34
C ASP A 201 25.19 -4.09 -19.61
N ARG A 202 24.61 -3.01 -20.14
CA ARG A 202 23.81 -3.06 -21.39
C ARG A 202 24.65 -3.37 -22.62
N SER A 203 25.97 -3.20 -22.55
CA SER A 203 26.89 -3.57 -23.63
C SER A 203 27.31 -5.05 -23.58
N ALA A 204 26.82 -5.81 -22.58
CA ALA A 204 27.11 -7.24 -22.48
C ALA A 204 26.60 -8.03 -23.71
N VAL A 205 25.49 -7.58 -24.30
CA VAL A 205 24.92 -8.12 -25.53
C VAL A 205 25.03 -7.08 -26.64
N GLU A 206 25.73 -7.42 -27.71
CA GLU A 206 25.86 -6.56 -28.88
C GLU A 206 24.63 -6.73 -29.77
N HIS A 207 23.83 -5.67 -29.88
CA HIS A 207 22.69 -5.63 -30.79
C HIS A 207 23.15 -5.13 -32.16
N LEU A 208 23.18 -6.03 -33.15
CA LEU A 208 23.57 -5.70 -34.51
C LEU A 208 22.42 -4.98 -35.21
N ALA A 209 22.61 -3.69 -35.52
CA ALA A 209 21.70 -2.97 -36.40
C ALA A 209 21.87 -3.45 -37.84
N PRO A 210 20.82 -3.41 -38.68
CA PRO A 210 20.92 -3.75 -40.10
C PRO A 210 21.98 -2.93 -40.86
N SER A 211 22.33 -1.74 -40.36
CA SER A 211 23.31 -0.82 -40.92
C SER A 211 24.77 -1.12 -40.57
N ASP A 212 25.02 -1.91 -39.52
CA ASP A 212 26.38 -2.18 -38.99
C ASP A 212 26.98 -3.49 -39.54
N LEU A 213 26.27 -4.12 -40.48
CA LEU A 213 26.72 -5.35 -41.12
C LEU A 213 27.99 -5.08 -41.96
N PRO A 214 29.06 -5.88 -41.79
CA PRO A 214 30.17 -5.86 -42.73
C PRO A 214 29.67 -6.09 -44.16
N ARG A 215 30.35 -5.48 -45.14
CA ARG A 215 30.20 -5.76 -46.58
C ARG A 215 30.04 -7.26 -46.82
N PRO A 216 29.25 -7.69 -47.84
CA PRO A 216 28.73 -9.05 -47.94
C PRO A 216 29.85 -10.09 -47.81
N SER A 217 29.97 -10.68 -46.62
CA SER A 217 30.64 -11.97 -46.44
C SER A 217 29.78 -13.06 -47.07
N HIS A 218 30.39 -14.15 -47.50
CA HIS A 218 29.72 -15.26 -48.19
C HIS A 218 28.64 -15.98 -47.34
N SER A 219 28.48 -15.63 -46.06
CA SER A 219 27.38 -16.08 -45.20
C SER A 219 26.75 -14.90 -44.45
N PRO A 220 25.40 -14.83 -44.38
CA PRO A 220 24.72 -13.87 -43.52
C PRO A 220 25.07 -14.14 -42.05
N PRO A 221 25.15 -13.11 -41.19
CA PRO A 221 25.40 -13.33 -39.78
C PRO A 221 24.20 -14.01 -39.11
N PRO A 222 24.46 -14.87 -38.11
CA PRO A 222 23.41 -15.59 -37.38
C PRO A 222 22.51 -14.61 -36.61
N ALA A 223 21.28 -15.05 -36.32
CA ALA A 223 20.30 -14.28 -35.55
C ALA A 223 20.75 -14.13 -34.08
N VAL A 224 21.28 -15.21 -33.49
CA VAL A 224 21.86 -15.20 -32.14
C VAL A 224 23.19 -15.96 -32.18
N CYS A 225 24.25 -15.36 -31.63
CA CYS A 225 25.54 -16.04 -31.50
C CYS A 225 26.17 -15.75 -30.13
N ILE A 226 26.53 -16.82 -29.44
CA ILE A 226 27.27 -16.84 -28.18
C ILE A 226 28.57 -17.59 -28.44
N THR A 227 29.71 -16.99 -28.10
CA THR A 227 31.04 -17.63 -28.20
C THR A 227 31.73 -17.60 -26.85
N ASP A 228 32.07 -18.78 -26.32
CA ASP A 228 32.77 -19.00 -25.05
C ASP A 228 32.17 -18.20 -23.87
N GLY A 229 30.83 -18.14 -23.86
CA GLY A 229 30.04 -17.37 -22.92
C GLY A 229 30.01 -18.02 -21.54
N THR A 230 30.42 -17.27 -20.51
CA THR A 230 30.23 -17.65 -19.10
C THR A 230 29.36 -16.60 -18.42
N PHE A 231 28.29 -17.03 -17.75
CA PHE A 231 27.29 -16.14 -17.18
C PHE A 231 26.99 -16.47 -15.72
N SER A 232 26.72 -15.42 -14.94
CA SER A 232 26.41 -15.53 -13.53
C SER A 232 25.20 -14.65 -13.17
N TRP A 233 24.40 -15.13 -12.21
CA TRP A 233 23.35 -14.31 -11.57
C TRP A 233 23.94 -13.34 -10.53
N TYR A 234 25.16 -13.62 -10.06
CA TYR A 234 25.81 -12.87 -9.00
C TYR A 234 27.17 -12.30 -9.43
N PRO A 235 27.55 -11.12 -8.90
CA PRO A 235 28.88 -10.55 -9.05
C PRO A 235 30.00 -11.53 -8.74
N ARG A 236 31.09 -11.47 -9.50
CA ARG A 236 32.36 -12.19 -9.24
C ARG A 236 32.87 -12.06 -7.79
N SER A 237 32.47 -11.01 -7.06
CA SER A 237 32.90 -10.73 -5.69
C SER A 237 32.26 -11.62 -4.61
N HIS A 238 31.25 -12.43 -4.92
CA HIS A 238 30.75 -13.46 -4.00
C HIS A 238 31.58 -14.74 -4.14
N ALA A 239 32.72 -14.77 -3.45
CA ALA A 239 33.60 -15.93 -3.37
C ALA A 239 32.82 -17.16 -2.87
N GLY A 240 32.62 -18.15 -3.75
CA GLY A 240 32.01 -19.44 -3.43
C GLY A 240 30.82 -19.85 -4.29
N GLN A 241 30.22 -18.95 -5.07
CA GLN A 241 29.16 -19.31 -6.02
C GLN A 241 29.73 -19.49 -7.43
N SER A 242 29.55 -20.69 -7.97
CA SER A 242 30.00 -21.02 -9.31
C SER A 242 29.09 -20.42 -10.38
N ALA A 243 29.65 -20.02 -11.52
CA ALA A 243 28.89 -19.52 -12.66
C ALA A 243 27.73 -20.47 -13.03
N ALA A 244 26.56 -19.87 -13.27
CA ALA A 244 25.33 -20.58 -13.58
C ALA A 244 25.35 -21.20 -14.98
N LEU A 245 26.05 -20.55 -15.91
CA LEU A 245 26.33 -21.07 -17.25
C LEU A 245 27.83 -20.97 -17.53
N ARG A 246 28.42 -22.01 -18.14
CA ARG A 246 29.86 -22.09 -18.40
C ARG A 246 30.12 -22.58 -19.80
N ASP A 247 31.13 -21.99 -20.44
CA ASP A 247 31.67 -22.46 -21.73
C ASP A 247 30.56 -22.61 -22.79
N ILE A 248 29.61 -21.67 -22.82
CA ILE A 248 28.47 -21.70 -23.73
C ILE A 248 28.91 -21.20 -25.11
N THR A 249 28.82 -22.07 -26.10
CA THR A 249 28.98 -21.70 -27.51
C THR A 249 27.75 -22.16 -28.26
N LEU A 250 27.00 -21.22 -28.81
CA LEU A 250 25.72 -21.45 -29.47
C LEU A 250 25.55 -20.49 -30.65
N ARG A 251 25.13 -21.02 -31.79
CA ARG A 251 24.88 -20.25 -33.01
C ARG A 251 23.52 -20.62 -33.57
N VAL A 252 22.66 -19.63 -33.75
CA VAL A 252 21.28 -19.78 -34.23
C VAL A 252 21.13 -19.00 -35.52
N GLU A 253 20.87 -19.71 -36.62
CA GLU A 253 20.69 -19.09 -37.94
C GLU A 253 19.30 -18.47 -38.08
N GLU A 254 19.16 -17.51 -39.01
CA GLU A 254 17.88 -16.84 -39.24
C GLU A 254 16.80 -17.81 -39.74
N GLY A 255 15.57 -17.64 -39.23
CA GLY A 255 14.39 -18.43 -39.64
C GLY A 255 14.33 -19.84 -39.06
N THR A 256 15.30 -20.24 -38.23
CA THR A 256 15.35 -21.56 -37.61
C THR A 256 14.43 -21.69 -36.40
N LEU A 257 13.85 -22.87 -36.21
CA LEU A 257 13.17 -23.31 -34.99
C LEU A 257 14.13 -24.15 -34.14
N LEU A 258 14.71 -23.52 -33.12
CA LEU A 258 15.62 -24.12 -32.15
C LEU A 258 14.86 -24.59 -30.91
N ALA A 259 14.94 -25.87 -30.56
CA ALA A 259 14.48 -26.40 -29.28
C ALA A 259 15.60 -26.46 -28.24
N ILE A 260 15.32 -26.07 -27.00
CA ILE A 260 16.26 -26.23 -25.86
C ILE A 260 15.62 -27.15 -24.82
N VAL A 261 16.33 -28.22 -24.46
CA VAL A 261 15.86 -29.27 -23.54
C VAL A 261 16.89 -29.59 -22.45
N GLY A 262 16.45 -30.33 -21.43
CA GLY A 262 17.29 -30.78 -20.32
C GLY A 262 16.52 -30.91 -19.01
N GLY A 263 17.16 -31.44 -17.98
CA GLY A 263 16.55 -31.65 -16.66
C GLY A 263 16.06 -30.37 -15.95
N VAL A 264 15.26 -30.53 -14.90
CA VAL A 264 14.81 -29.41 -14.06
C VAL A 264 16.04 -28.76 -13.40
N GLY A 265 16.17 -27.44 -13.50
CA GLY A 265 17.32 -26.71 -12.94
C GLY A 265 18.61 -26.82 -13.74
N SER A 266 18.59 -27.36 -14.97
CA SER A 266 19.81 -27.52 -15.78
C SER A 266 20.38 -26.22 -16.35
N GLY A 267 19.64 -25.10 -16.29
CA GLY A 267 20.08 -23.78 -16.77
C GLY A 267 19.37 -23.25 -18.01
N LYS A 268 18.30 -23.91 -18.50
CA LYS A 268 17.55 -23.50 -19.71
C LYS A 268 17.05 -22.05 -19.69
N SER A 269 16.28 -21.66 -18.68
CA SER A 269 15.79 -20.28 -18.55
C SER A 269 16.93 -19.29 -18.28
N SER A 270 18.02 -19.73 -17.62
CA SER A 270 19.25 -18.92 -17.49
C SER A 270 19.90 -18.67 -18.85
N LEU A 271 19.89 -19.65 -19.76
CA LEU A 271 20.44 -19.49 -21.11
C LEU A 271 19.65 -18.45 -21.91
N LEU A 272 18.32 -18.43 -21.80
CA LEU A 272 17.49 -17.37 -22.37
C LEU A 272 17.80 -16.00 -21.75
N ALA A 273 17.94 -15.95 -20.42
CA ALA A 273 18.28 -14.72 -19.72
C ALA A 273 19.66 -14.18 -20.13
N ALA A 274 20.63 -15.06 -20.37
CA ALA A 274 21.95 -14.69 -20.88
C ALA A 274 21.89 -14.12 -22.30
N MET A 275 21.10 -14.71 -23.20
CA MET A 275 20.85 -14.16 -24.54
C MET A 275 20.26 -12.75 -24.46
N LEU A 276 19.28 -12.55 -23.57
CA LEU A 276 18.56 -11.28 -23.40
C LEU A 276 19.34 -10.20 -22.63
N GLY A 277 20.57 -10.49 -22.18
CA GLY A 277 21.37 -9.54 -21.38
C GLY A 277 20.82 -9.32 -19.96
N LEU A 278 20.02 -10.26 -19.44
CA LEU A 278 19.44 -10.23 -18.10
C LEU A 278 20.36 -10.86 -17.03
N MET A 279 21.54 -11.34 -17.42
CA MET A 279 22.57 -11.92 -16.56
C MET A 279 23.91 -11.20 -16.72
N GLU A 280 24.79 -11.31 -15.72
CA GLU A 280 26.14 -10.77 -15.84
C GLU A 280 26.99 -11.67 -16.74
N LYS A 281 27.52 -11.08 -17.81
CA LYS A 281 28.52 -11.71 -18.68
C LYS A 281 29.90 -11.64 -18.02
N VAL A 282 30.44 -12.78 -17.66
CA VAL A 282 31.77 -12.94 -17.05
C VAL A 282 32.84 -12.94 -18.14
N SER A 283 32.61 -13.70 -19.21
CA SER A 283 33.48 -13.80 -20.38
C SER A 283 32.67 -14.20 -21.61
N GLY A 284 33.29 -14.09 -22.79
CA GLY A 284 32.68 -14.43 -24.07
C GLY A 284 32.00 -13.24 -24.76
N HIS A 285 31.44 -13.52 -25.93
CA HIS A 285 30.71 -12.53 -26.74
C HIS A 285 29.30 -13.03 -27.01
N VAL A 286 28.33 -12.11 -26.97
CA VAL A 286 26.92 -12.37 -27.28
C VAL A 286 26.48 -11.34 -28.28
N THR A 287 25.93 -11.79 -29.40
CA THR A 287 25.39 -10.95 -30.47
C THR A 287 23.96 -11.35 -30.77
N ILE A 288 23.09 -10.36 -30.94
CA ILE A 288 21.69 -10.53 -31.36
C ILE A 288 21.42 -9.61 -32.53
N LYS A 289 20.80 -10.14 -33.59
CA LYS A 289 20.41 -9.38 -34.78
C LYS A 289 18.89 -9.30 -34.88
N GLY A 290 18.35 -8.09 -34.86
CA GLY A 290 16.91 -7.84 -35.00
C GLY A 290 16.16 -7.63 -33.69
N THR A 291 14.85 -7.50 -33.79
CA THR A 291 13.93 -7.28 -32.67
C THR A 291 13.57 -8.56 -31.94
N VAL A 292 13.30 -8.49 -30.64
CA VAL A 292 13.03 -9.66 -29.79
C VAL A 292 11.65 -9.58 -29.14
N ALA A 293 10.89 -10.66 -29.23
CA ALA A 293 9.71 -10.92 -28.40
C ALA A 293 10.02 -12.03 -27.39
N TYR A 294 9.58 -11.85 -26.14
CA TYR A 294 9.89 -12.79 -25.06
C TYR A 294 8.63 -13.23 -24.31
N VAL A 295 8.43 -14.55 -24.20
CA VAL A 295 7.41 -15.20 -23.38
C VAL A 295 8.09 -15.86 -22.20
N THR A 296 7.81 -15.37 -20.99
CA THR A 296 8.33 -15.91 -19.73
C THR A 296 7.54 -17.14 -19.27
N GLN A 297 8.21 -18.06 -18.56
CA GLN A 297 7.57 -19.23 -17.96
C GLN A 297 6.40 -18.88 -17.04
N ASN A 298 6.54 -17.80 -16.25
CA ASN A 298 5.44 -17.22 -15.50
C ASN A 298 4.81 -16.08 -16.32
N ALA A 299 3.59 -16.29 -16.80
CA ALA A 299 2.86 -15.32 -17.61
C ALA A 299 2.65 -13.99 -16.86
N TRP A 300 3.07 -12.89 -17.49
CA TRP A 300 2.91 -11.53 -16.95
C TRP A 300 1.85 -10.74 -17.73
N ILE A 301 0.82 -10.28 -17.02
CA ILE A 301 -0.33 -9.57 -17.58
C ILE A 301 -0.55 -8.26 -16.82
N GLN A 302 -0.74 -7.18 -17.58
CA GLN A 302 -1.02 -5.84 -17.07
C GLN A 302 -2.50 -5.69 -16.71
N ASN A 303 -2.80 -4.80 -15.77
CA ASN A 303 -4.19 -4.47 -15.38
C ASN A 303 -4.83 -3.53 -16.41
N LEU A 304 -5.03 -4.03 -17.63
CA LEU A 304 -5.61 -3.38 -18.79
C LEU A 304 -6.63 -4.34 -19.44
N SER A 305 -7.29 -3.92 -20.52
CA SER A 305 -8.13 -4.85 -21.29
C SER A 305 -7.31 -6.03 -21.82
N LEU A 306 -7.97 -7.15 -22.12
CA LEU A 306 -7.30 -8.29 -22.75
C LEU A 306 -6.70 -7.89 -24.10
N ARG A 307 -7.41 -7.09 -24.88
CA ARG A 307 -6.91 -6.50 -26.13
C ARG A 307 -5.62 -5.70 -25.92
N ASP A 308 -5.59 -4.75 -24.98
CA ASP A 308 -4.40 -3.93 -24.72
C ASP A 308 -3.21 -4.76 -24.24
N ASN A 309 -3.48 -5.87 -23.55
CA ASN A 309 -2.46 -6.82 -23.16
C ASN A 309 -1.83 -7.54 -24.36
N ILE A 310 -2.61 -7.87 -25.40
CA ILE A 310 -2.09 -8.48 -26.63
C ILE A 310 -1.37 -7.44 -27.49
N LEU A 311 -1.98 -6.26 -27.69
CA LEU A 311 -1.38 -5.19 -28.49
C LEU A 311 -0.07 -4.67 -27.89
N PHE A 312 -0.01 -4.58 -26.56
CA PHE A 312 1.16 -4.14 -25.81
C PHE A 312 1.74 -2.79 -26.30
N GLY A 313 0.90 -1.88 -26.78
CA GLY A 313 1.28 -0.56 -27.29
C GLY A 313 1.44 -0.48 -28.82
N ALA A 314 1.29 -1.59 -29.55
CA ALA A 314 1.20 -1.59 -31.00
C ALA A 314 -0.18 -1.11 -31.48
N GLU A 315 -0.25 -0.65 -32.74
CA GLU A 315 -1.50 -0.22 -33.36
C GLU A 315 -2.45 -1.40 -33.58
N PHE A 316 -3.76 -1.16 -33.42
CA PHE A 316 -4.78 -2.19 -33.59
C PHE A 316 -5.06 -2.46 -35.07
N ASN A 317 -4.54 -3.58 -35.57
CA ASN A 317 -4.90 -4.20 -36.85
C ASN A 317 -5.86 -5.37 -36.62
N GLU A 318 -7.12 -5.21 -37.02
CA GLU A 318 -8.21 -6.19 -36.81
C GLU A 318 -7.93 -7.54 -37.48
N GLY A 319 -7.48 -7.54 -38.73
CA GLY A 319 -7.23 -8.77 -39.49
C GLY A 319 -6.05 -9.58 -38.95
N LEU A 320 -4.98 -8.92 -38.47
CA LEU A 320 -3.90 -9.61 -37.77
C LEU A 320 -4.36 -10.11 -36.40
N TYR A 321 -5.07 -9.27 -35.64
CA TYR A 321 -5.52 -9.57 -34.29
C TYR A 321 -6.40 -10.82 -34.25
N GLN A 322 -7.38 -10.91 -35.15
CA GLN A 322 -8.29 -12.05 -35.23
C GLN A 322 -7.56 -13.36 -35.56
N ARG A 323 -6.60 -13.32 -36.50
CA ARG A 323 -5.76 -14.48 -36.82
C ARG A 323 -4.92 -14.93 -35.63
N VAL A 324 -4.31 -14.00 -34.90
CA VAL A 324 -3.51 -14.31 -33.69
C VAL A 324 -4.37 -14.93 -32.60
N VAL A 325 -5.56 -14.37 -32.35
CA VAL A 325 -6.51 -14.89 -31.36
C VAL A 325 -6.94 -16.31 -31.71
N GLU A 326 -7.24 -16.58 -32.98
CA GLU A 326 -7.63 -17.90 -33.46
C GLU A 326 -6.48 -18.90 -33.37
N ALA A 327 -5.29 -18.54 -33.86
CA ALA A 327 -4.11 -19.41 -33.84
C ALA A 327 -3.67 -19.76 -32.41
N CYS A 328 -3.81 -18.84 -31.46
CA CYS A 328 -3.55 -19.07 -30.04
C CYS A 328 -4.72 -19.75 -29.30
N SER A 329 -5.77 -20.18 -30.01
CA SER A 329 -6.98 -20.82 -29.46
C SER A 329 -7.71 -19.98 -28.40
N LEU A 330 -7.66 -18.65 -28.47
CA LEU A 330 -8.29 -17.75 -27.48
C LEU A 330 -9.77 -17.47 -27.77
N SER A 331 -10.29 -17.79 -28.95
CA SER A 331 -11.66 -17.45 -29.36
C SER A 331 -12.73 -17.91 -28.37
N LYS A 332 -12.66 -19.17 -27.92
CA LYS A 332 -13.60 -19.72 -26.93
C LYS A 332 -13.48 -19.05 -25.56
N ASP A 333 -12.27 -18.65 -25.17
CA ASP A 333 -12.06 -17.95 -23.91
C ASP A 333 -12.67 -16.55 -23.95
N LEU A 334 -12.54 -15.84 -25.08
CA LEU A 334 -13.13 -14.52 -25.28
C LEU A 334 -14.66 -14.58 -25.24
N GLU A 335 -15.28 -15.59 -25.84
CA GLU A 335 -16.74 -15.79 -25.79
C GLU A 335 -17.29 -16.01 -24.37
N MET A 336 -16.48 -16.59 -23.48
CA MET A 336 -16.86 -16.80 -22.07
C MET A 336 -16.75 -15.52 -21.22
N LEU A 337 -15.99 -14.52 -21.67
CA LEU A 337 -15.83 -13.26 -20.95
C LEU A 337 -17.02 -12.33 -21.19
N THR A 338 -17.46 -11.63 -20.15
CA THR A 338 -18.66 -10.77 -20.18
C THR A 338 -18.60 -9.68 -21.25
N ASP A 339 -17.43 -9.09 -21.49
CA ASP A 339 -17.19 -8.03 -22.48
C ASP A 339 -16.23 -8.48 -23.60
N GLY A 340 -16.05 -9.79 -23.79
CA GLY A 340 -15.12 -10.32 -24.78
C GLY A 340 -13.69 -9.83 -24.56
N ASP A 341 -13.05 -9.32 -25.62
CA ASP A 341 -11.66 -8.83 -25.60
C ASP A 341 -11.47 -7.47 -24.90
N GLN A 342 -12.54 -6.71 -24.70
CA GLN A 342 -12.54 -5.45 -23.94
C GLN A 342 -12.60 -5.67 -22.42
N THR A 343 -12.75 -6.92 -21.97
CA THR A 343 -12.80 -7.25 -20.55
C THR A 343 -11.52 -6.80 -19.84
N GLU A 344 -11.66 -5.98 -18.79
CA GLU A 344 -10.54 -5.58 -17.92
C GLU A 344 -9.99 -6.81 -17.19
N ILE A 345 -8.70 -7.09 -17.39
CA ILE A 345 -8.01 -8.17 -16.70
C ILE A 345 -7.51 -7.64 -15.36
N GLY A 346 -8.05 -8.19 -14.26
CA GLY A 346 -7.70 -7.77 -12.91
C GLY A 346 -6.22 -7.97 -12.55
N GLU A 347 -5.80 -7.45 -11.39
CA GLU A 347 -4.40 -7.52 -10.92
C GLU A 347 -3.85 -8.96 -10.97
N LYS A 348 -2.67 -9.13 -11.60
CA LYS A 348 -2.03 -10.44 -11.88
C LYS A 348 -2.89 -11.43 -12.70
N GLY A 349 -3.91 -10.92 -13.41
CA GLY A 349 -4.84 -11.73 -14.19
C GLY A 349 -5.69 -12.68 -13.35
N ILE A 350 -6.16 -12.27 -12.17
CA ILE A 350 -6.98 -13.13 -11.29
C ILE A 350 -8.22 -13.74 -11.99
N ASN A 351 -8.71 -13.09 -13.05
CA ASN A 351 -9.86 -13.53 -13.83
C ASN A 351 -9.54 -14.66 -14.83
N LEU A 352 -8.26 -15.03 -15.00
CA LEU A 352 -7.82 -16.00 -16.01
C LEU A 352 -7.19 -17.24 -15.36
N SER A 353 -7.42 -18.41 -15.96
CA SER A 353 -6.71 -19.65 -15.62
C SER A 353 -5.23 -19.59 -16.03
N GLY A 354 -4.39 -20.47 -15.48
CA GLY A 354 -2.96 -20.53 -15.85
C GLY A 354 -2.72 -20.67 -17.35
N GLY A 355 -3.43 -21.59 -18.00
CA GLY A 355 -3.36 -21.79 -19.46
C GLY A 355 -3.88 -20.60 -20.27
N GLN A 356 -4.92 -19.92 -19.81
CA GLN A 356 -5.41 -18.68 -20.45
C GLN A 356 -4.36 -17.57 -20.38
N LYS A 357 -3.70 -17.39 -19.22
CA LYS A 357 -2.67 -16.37 -19.06
C LYS A 357 -1.49 -16.59 -20.00
N MET A 358 -1.08 -17.85 -20.15
CA MET A 358 0.00 -18.22 -21.03
C MET A 358 -0.35 -17.94 -22.49
N ARG A 359 -1.55 -18.33 -22.94
CA ARG A 359 -2.03 -18.05 -24.30
C ARG A 359 -2.14 -16.56 -24.62
N VAL A 360 -2.56 -15.72 -23.67
CA VAL A 360 -2.57 -14.26 -23.85
C VAL A 360 -1.14 -13.71 -23.99
N THR A 361 -0.18 -14.23 -23.22
CA THR A 361 1.22 -13.81 -23.31
C THR A 361 1.88 -14.27 -24.62
N LEU A 362 1.53 -15.48 -25.08
CA LEU A 362 1.94 -15.97 -26.40
C LEU A 362 1.35 -15.11 -27.52
N ALA A 363 0.05 -14.81 -27.47
CA ALA A 363 -0.61 -13.93 -28.43
C ALA A 363 0.06 -12.55 -28.49
N ARG A 364 0.48 -12.00 -27.34
CA ARG A 364 1.27 -10.76 -27.29
C ARG A 364 2.57 -10.87 -28.07
N ALA A 365 3.32 -11.96 -27.89
CA ALA A 365 4.60 -12.15 -28.59
C ALA A 365 4.42 -12.35 -30.10
N VAL A 366 3.36 -13.06 -30.52
CA VAL A 366 3.03 -13.27 -31.93
C VAL A 366 2.58 -11.96 -32.58
N TYR A 367 1.77 -11.17 -31.88
CA TYR A 367 1.27 -9.88 -32.41
C TYR A 367 2.38 -8.84 -32.58
N ALA A 368 3.43 -8.91 -31.76
CA ALA A 368 4.56 -7.99 -31.84
C ALA A 368 5.38 -8.10 -33.14
N ASP A 369 5.24 -9.22 -33.88
CA ASP A 369 5.92 -9.49 -35.17
C ASP A 369 7.46 -9.29 -35.13
N ALA A 370 8.09 -9.63 -34.01
CA ALA A 370 9.54 -9.53 -33.83
C ALA A 370 10.32 -10.50 -34.72
N ASP A 371 11.61 -10.20 -34.98
CA ASP A 371 12.49 -11.05 -35.81
C ASP A 371 12.88 -12.35 -35.08
N ILE A 372 13.06 -12.25 -33.76
CA ILE A 372 13.42 -13.35 -32.87
C ILE A 372 12.34 -13.51 -31.80
N ILE A 373 11.81 -14.73 -31.65
CA ILE A 373 10.79 -15.05 -30.67
C ILE A 373 11.36 -16.09 -29.70
N ILE A 374 11.49 -15.68 -28.44
CA ILE A 374 12.02 -16.50 -27.36
C ILE A 374 10.86 -16.96 -26.47
N LEU A 375 10.71 -18.27 -26.34
CA LEU A 375 9.58 -18.93 -25.68
C LEU A 375 10.10 -19.82 -24.54
N ASP A 376 9.83 -19.44 -23.29
CA ASP A 376 10.23 -20.19 -22.10
C ASP A 376 9.07 -21.08 -21.61
N ASP A 377 9.01 -22.32 -22.09
CA ASP A 377 8.01 -23.34 -21.75
C ASP A 377 6.54 -22.88 -21.88
N PRO A 378 6.12 -22.32 -23.05
CA PRO A 378 4.80 -21.73 -23.23
C PRO A 378 3.65 -22.75 -23.24
N LEU A 379 3.96 -24.07 -23.30
CA LEU A 379 2.95 -25.12 -23.42
C LEU A 379 2.73 -25.92 -22.11
N ALA A 380 3.50 -25.66 -21.05
CA ALA A 380 3.41 -26.44 -19.81
C ALA A 380 2.06 -26.32 -19.06
N ALA A 381 1.39 -25.18 -19.19
CA ALA A 381 0.15 -24.88 -18.46
C ALA A 381 -1.13 -25.07 -19.28
N VAL A 382 -1.02 -25.57 -20.53
CA VAL A 382 -2.16 -25.80 -21.43
C VAL A 382 -2.41 -27.29 -21.63
N ASP A 383 -3.66 -27.65 -21.87
CA ASP A 383 -4.05 -29.03 -22.16
C ASP A 383 -3.39 -29.52 -23.47
N ALA A 384 -3.11 -30.82 -23.57
CA ALA A 384 -2.37 -31.40 -24.70
C ALA A 384 -3.00 -31.06 -26.08
N HIS A 385 -4.33 -31.08 -26.20
CA HIS A 385 -5.01 -30.73 -27.46
C HIS A 385 -4.84 -29.26 -27.84
N VAL A 386 -4.91 -28.35 -26.85
CA VAL A 386 -4.66 -26.92 -27.07
C VAL A 386 -3.19 -26.68 -27.38
N GLY A 387 -2.29 -27.40 -26.71
CA GLY A 387 -0.85 -27.38 -26.99
C GLY A 387 -0.53 -27.79 -28.42
N GLN A 388 -1.14 -28.87 -28.91
CA GLN A 388 -1.01 -29.32 -30.31
C GLN A 388 -1.48 -28.23 -31.29
N HIS A 389 -2.66 -27.66 -31.07
CA HIS A 389 -3.18 -26.59 -31.93
C HIS A 389 -2.24 -25.39 -31.99
N ILE A 390 -1.75 -24.92 -30.84
CA ILE A 390 -0.80 -23.81 -30.75
C ILE A 390 0.51 -24.15 -31.45
N PHE A 391 1.02 -25.37 -31.27
CA PHE A 391 2.25 -25.79 -31.92
C PHE A 391 2.07 -25.77 -33.45
N GLU A 392 1.01 -26.38 -33.97
CA GLU A 392 0.77 -26.44 -35.43
C GLU A 392 0.53 -25.06 -36.06
N HIS A 393 -0.26 -24.20 -35.41
CA HIS A 393 -0.73 -22.94 -35.98
C HIS A 393 0.14 -21.73 -35.61
N VAL A 394 1.02 -21.83 -34.61
CA VAL A 394 1.85 -20.70 -34.14
C VAL A 394 3.33 -21.03 -34.21
N ILE A 395 3.80 -22.02 -33.44
CA ILE A 395 5.24 -22.23 -33.16
C ILE A 395 5.93 -23.04 -34.26
N GLY A 396 5.28 -24.09 -34.72
CA GLY A 396 5.81 -25.12 -35.62
C GLY A 396 6.07 -24.63 -37.04
N PRO A 397 6.53 -25.53 -37.93
CA PRO A 397 7.01 -25.17 -39.27
C PRO A 397 5.93 -24.53 -40.16
N ASN A 398 4.66 -24.88 -39.95
CA ASN A 398 3.51 -24.37 -40.71
C ASN A 398 2.72 -23.27 -39.98
N GLY A 399 3.24 -22.78 -38.84
CA GLY A 399 2.55 -21.81 -38.00
C GLY A 399 2.73 -20.36 -38.45
N MET A 400 2.05 -19.44 -37.76
CA MET A 400 2.13 -17.99 -38.02
C MET A 400 3.55 -17.41 -37.90
N LEU A 401 4.42 -18.04 -37.11
CA LEU A 401 5.80 -17.59 -36.92
C LEU A 401 6.79 -18.21 -37.92
N GLN A 402 6.28 -18.82 -38.99
CA GLN A 402 7.11 -19.37 -40.06
C GLN A 402 8.02 -18.28 -40.67
N GLY A 403 9.30 -18.63 -40.87
CA GLY A 403 10.31 -17.72 -41.41
C GLY A 403 10.95 -16.78 -40.38
N LYS A 404 10.40 -16.69 -39.16
CA LYS A 404 11.04 -15.98 -38.03
C LYS A 404 11.95 -16.94 -37.25
N THR A 405 12.97 -16.38 -36.59
CA THR A 405 13.84 -17.16 -35.71
C THR A 405 13.10 -17.44 -34.40
N ARG A 406 13.01 -18.72 -34.02
CA ARG A 406 12.21 -19.17 -32.88
C ARG A 406 13.08 -19.99 -31.94
N ILE A 407 13.21 -19.55 -30.69
CA ILE A 407 13.92 -20.27 -29.64
C ILE A 407 12.88 -20.78 -28.65
N PHE A 408 12.69 -22.09 -28.63
CA PHE A 408 11.63 -22.76 -27.91
C PHE A 408 12.20 -23.66 -26.81
N VAL A 409 12.04 -23.27 -25.55
CA VAL A 409 12.35 -24.12 -24.41
C VAL A 409 11.14 -24.98 -24.10
N THR A 410 11.33 -26.28 -23.97
CA THR A 410 10.26 -27.23 -23.61
C THR A 410 10.83 -28.36 -22.78
N ASN A 411 10.04 -28.87 -21.83
CA ASN A 411 10.31 -30.16 -21.20
C ASN A 411 9.55 -31.30 -21.89
N ALA A 412 8.56 -30.98 -22.73
CA ALA A 412 7.83 -31.96 -23.53
C ALA A 412 8.65 -32.34 -24.78
N VAL A 413 8.96 -33.63 -24.87
CA VAL A 413 9.82 -34.23 -25.90
C VAL A 413 9.10 -34.40 -27.24
N ASN A 414 7.77 -34.46 -27.25
CA ASN A 414 6.96 -34.77 -28.44
C ASN A 414 7.11 -33.75 -29.58
N TRP A 415 7.60 -32.54 -29.27
CA TRP A 415 7.78 -31.45 -30.24
C TRP A 415 9.14 -31.47 -30.95
N LEU A 416 10.13 -32.18 -30.38
CA LEU A 416 11.52 -32.14 -30.84
C LEU A 416 11.72 -32.62 -32.28
N PRO A 417 11.04 -33.67 -32.78
CA PRO A 417 11.19 -34.12 -34.16
C PRO A 417 10.80 -33.07 -35.21
N GLN A 418 9.97 -32.09 -34.84
CA GLN A 418 9.50 -31.03 -35.75
C GLN A 418 10.36 -29.76 -35.69
N THR A 419 11.48 -29.78 -34.97
CA THR A 419 12.39 -28.64 -34.84
C THR A 419 13.62 -28.79 -35.73
N ASP A 420 14.16 -27.66 -36.20
CA ASP A 420 15.32 -27.65 -37.10
C ASP A 420 16.60 -28.06 -36.36
N GLN A 421 16.69 -27.72 -35.06
CA GLN A 421 17.86 -27.98 -34.23
C GLN A 421 17.43 -28.13 -32.76
N VAL A 422 18.08 -29.03 -32.05
CA VAL A 422 17.88 -29.29 -30.61
C VAL A 422 19.19 -29.01 -29.87
N VAL A 423 19.10 -28.34 -28.73
CA VAL A 423 20.20 -28.08 -27.81
C VAL A 423 19.90 -28.75 -26.48
N HIS A 424 20.75 -29.68 -26.06
CA HIS A 424 20.66 -30.32 -24.76
C HIS A 424 21.55 -29.58 -23.74
N VAL A 425 20.92 -29.06 -22.69
CA VAL A 425 21.59 -28.32 -21.60
C VAL A 425 21.56 -29.13 -20.32
N GLU A 426 22.74 -29.41 -19.77
CA GLU A 426 22.92 -30.12 -18.50
C GLU A 426 23.95 -29.39 -17.63
N GLN A 427 23.64 -29.23 -16.33
CA GLN A 427 24.52 -28.59 -15.34
C GLN A 427 25.11 -27.23 -15.80
N GLY A 428 24.34 -26.43 -16.54
CA GLY A 428 24.76 -25.11 -17.02
C GLY A 428 25.77 -25.14 -18.18
N ARG A 429 25.87 -26.25 -18.90
CA ARG A 429 26.68 -26.41 -20.11
C ARG A 429 25.82 -26.94 -21.25
N ILE A 430 26.22 -26.65 -22.48
CA ILE A 430 25.63 -27.29 -23.65
C ILE A 430 26.38 -28.61 -23.87
N CYS A 431 25.66 -29.73 -23.78
CA CYS A 431 26.22 -31.06 -23.97
C CYS A 431 26.23 -31.44 -25.45
N SER A 432 25.14 -31.15 -26.15
CA SER A 432 25.00 -31.47 -27.56
C SER A 432 24.08 -30.52 -28.30
N ILE A 433 24.35 -30.39 -29.61
CA ILE A 433 23.65 -29.53 -30.56
C ILE A 433 23.56 -30.28 -31.88
N GLY A 434 22.37 -30.43 -32.44
CA GLY A 434 22.18 -31.13 -33.71
C GLY A 434 20.72 -31.25 -34.11
N ARG A 435 20.44 -31.96 -35.20
CA ARG A 435 19.06 -32.35 -35.52
C ARG A 435 18.61 -33.47 -34.59
N TYR A 436 17.30 -33.59 -34.38
CA TYR A 436 16.75 -34.61 -33.49
C TYR A 436 17.19 -36.03 -33.89
N GLU A 437 17.05 -36.39 -35.16
CA GLU A 437 17.44 -37.71 -35.70
C GLU A 437 18.92 -38.00 -35.45
N ASP A 438 19.81 -37.04 -35.77
CA ASP A 438 21.25 -37.17 -35.58
C ASP A 438 21.61 -37.37 -34.10
N LEU A 439 20.99 -36.61 -33.18
CA LEU A 439 21.28 -36.70 -31.74
C LEU A 439 20.79 -38.01 -31.13
N VAL A 440 19.63 -38.51 -31.57
CA VAL A 440 19.11 -39.82 -31.17
C VAL A 440 20.00 -40.95 -31.67
N GLU A 441 20.79 -40.77 -32.73
CA GLU A 441 21.72 -41.78 -33.25
C GLU A 441 23.16 -41.64 -32.73
N THR A 442 23.62 -40.43 -32.41
CA THR A 442 25.04 -40.19 -32.13
C THR A 442 25.37 -39.90 -30.68
N ASP A 443 24.42 -39.38 -29.89
CA ASP A 443 24.68 -38.91 -28.53
C ASP A 443 24.06 -39.84 -27.47
N GLU A 444 24.89 -40.41 -26.60
CA GLU A 444 24.43 -41.26 -25.48
C GLU A 444 23.75 -40.44 -24.36
N LEU A 445 24.22 -39.22 -24.08
CA LEU A 445 23.69 -38.35 -23.03
C LEU A 445 22.28 -37.84 -23.38
N PHE A 446 22.06 -37.56 -24.66
CA PHE A 446 20.73 -37.18 -25.14
C PHE A 446 19.75 -38.35 -25.05
N ARG A 447 20.17 -39.58 -25.40
CA ARG A 447 19.33 -40.77 -25.26
C ARG A 447 18.97 -41.08 -23.81
N SER A 448 19.92 -40.96 -22.89
CA SER A 448 19.63 -41.17 -21.46
C SER A 448 18.59 -40.16 -20.96
N TYR A 449 18.67 -38.90 -21.39
CA TYR A 449 17.65 -37.89 -21.08
C TYR A 449 16.26 -38.25 -21.63
N LEU A 450 16.17 -38.77 -22.86
CA LEU A 450 14.90 -39.22 -23.44
C LEU A 450 14.29 -40.40 -22.68
N GLN A 451 15.11 -41.36 -22.25
CA GLN A 451 14.67 -42.51 -21.45
C GLN A 451 14.17 -42.09 -20.07
N ASP A 452 14.89 -41.19 -19.40
CA ASP A 452 14.50 -40.64 -18.09
C ASP A 452 13.21 -39.81 -18.18
N SER A 453 12.93 -39.21 -19.34
CA SER A 453 11.73 -38.42 -19.60
C SER A 453 10.47 -39.26 -19.90
N GLN A 454 10.53 -40.60 -19.74
CA GLN A 454 9.46 -41.57 -19.98
C GLN A 454 8.86 -41.50 -21.40
N VAL A 455 9.72 -41.39 -22.43
CA VAL A 455 9.30 -41.53 -23.83
C VAL A 455 9.79 -42.88 -24.35
N ASP A 456 8.86 -43.80 -24.63
CA ASP A 456 9.17 -45.03 -25.33
C ASP A 456 9.61 -44.69 -26.76
N VAL A 457 10.92 -44.77 -27.02
CA VAL A 457 11.56 -44.50 -28.33
C VAL A 457 11.03 -45.42 -29.46
N SER A 458 10.20 -46.41 -29.13
CA SER A 458 9.66 -47.40 -30.08
C SER A 458 8.42 -46.96 -30.87
N GLU A 459 7.70 -45.90 -30.47
CA GLU A 459 6.47 -45.49 -31.19
C GLU A 459 6.72 -44.54 -32.39
N ALA A 460 7.91 -43.94 -32.51
CA ALA A 460 8.19 -42.94 -33.55
C ALA A 460 8.57 -43.52 -34.93
N ALA A 461 8.93 -44.81 -35.02
CA ALA A 461 9.48 -45.40 -36.26
C ALA A 461 8.44 -46.10 -37.17
N GLY A 462 7.15 -46.04 -36.86
CA GLY A 462 6.16 -46.96 -37.43
C GLY A 462 4.88 -46.33 -37.97
N HIS A 463 4.92 -45.23 -38.73
CA HIS A 463 3.72 -44.71 -39.42
C HIS A 463 3.95 -44.51 -40.92
N HIS A 464 3.95 -45.61 -41.67
CA HIS A 464 3.55 -45.62 -43.07
C HIS A 464 2.67 -46.85 -43.37
N HIS A 465 1.45 -46.57 -43.86
CA HIS A 465 0.44 -47.48 -44.42
C HIS A 465 -0.27 -48.51 -43.51
N HIS A 466 -1.53 -48.25 -43.16
CA HIS A 466 -2.71 -48.94 -43.74
C HIS A 466 -4.03 -48.32 -43.26
N GLY A 467 -4.95 -48.10 -44.20
CA GLY A 467 -6.32 -47.73 -43.90
C GLY A 467 -7.25 -48.95 -43.72
N ALA A 468 -8.44 -48.62 -43.22
CA ALA A 468 -9.72 -49.33 -43.25
C ALA A 468 -10.08 -50.30 -42.10
N ASN A 469 -11.28 -50.00 -41.56
CA ASN A 469 -12.27 -50.86 -40.90
C ASN A 469 -12.05 -51.33 -39.46
N ALA A 470 -12.77 -50.67 -38.53
CA ALA A 470 -13.53 -51.38 -37.51
C ALA A 470 -14.68 -50.49 -36.99
N ALA A 471 -15.90 -50.84 -37.41
CA ALA A 471 -17.12 -50.33 -36.81
C ALA A 471 -17.49 -51.15 -35.56
N LEU A 472 -18.16 -50.46 -34.62
CA LEU A 472 -19.11 -50.96 -33.62
C LEU A 472 -18.60 -51.95 -32.57
N THR A 473 -18.48 -51.46 -31.33
CA THR A 473 -19.07 -52.11 -30.14
C THR A 473 -19.08 -51.14 -28.96
N GLN A 474 -20.28 -50.77 -28.51
CA GLN A 474 -20.51 -50.11 -27.21
C GLN A 474 -20.42 -51.17 -26.10
N PRO A 475 -19.98 -50.78 -24.90
CA PRO A 475 -20.50 -51.34 -23.67
C PRO A 475 -21.29 -50.27 -22.89
N THR A 476 -22.56 -50.60 -22.70
CA THR A 476 -23.50 -50.02 -21.76
C THR A 476 -22.96 -50.03 -20.33
N ASN A 477 -23.20 -48.94 -19.57
CA ASN A 477 -23.30 -49.03 -18.13
C ASN A 477 -24.43 -48.16 -17.58
N HIS A 478 -25.15 -48.78 -16.66
CA HIS A 478 -26.45 -48.45 -16.12
C HIS A 478 -26.43 -47.25 -15.18
N LEU A 479 -27.42 -46.36 -15.31
CA LEU A 479 -27.87 -45.47 -14.23
C LEU A 479 -29.38 -45.66 -14.06
N ALA A 480 -29.77 -46.13 -12.87
CA ALA A 480 -31.15 -46.38 -12.47
C ALA A 480 -31.82 -45.07 -11.99
N PRO A 481 -33.16 -44.95 -12.13
CA PRO A 481 -33.94 -43.77 -11.74
C PRO A 481 -34.62 -43.93 -10.37
N TYR A 482 -34.71 -42.84 -9.60
CA TYR A 482 -35.60 -42.67 -8.44
C TYR A 482 -35.74 -41.16 -8.17
N ALA A 483 -36.84 -40.55 -7.74
CA ALA A 483 -38.28 -40.75 -7.87
C ALA A 483 -38.93 -39.46 -7.31
N THR A 484 -39.95 -38.97 -8.02
CA THR A 484 -41.16 -38.22 -7.59
C THR A 484 -41.16 -37.23 -6.41
N GLU A 485 -41.53 -36.01 -6.80
CA GLU A 485 -42.43 -35.01 -6.19
C GLU A 485 -43.26 -35.43 -4.96
N ALA A 486 -43.30 -34.52 -3.98
CA ALA A 486 -44.36 -34.42 -2.99
C ALA A 486 -44.72 -32.94 -2.77
N ASP A 487 -46.02 -32.67 -2.95
CA ASP A 487 -46.73 -31.41 -2.73
C ASP A 487 -46.49 -30.78 -1.36
N ALA A 488 -46.34 -29.45 -1.32
CA ALA A 488 -46.56 -28.66 -0.11
C ALA A 488 -47.26 -27.32 -0.42
N ASP A 489 -48.47 -27.24 0.12
CA ASP A 489 -49.53 -26.21 0.12
C ASP A 489 -49.04 -24.76 0.41
N PRO A 490 -49.46 -23.74 -0.39
CA PRO A 490 -49.05 -22.35 -0.21
C PRO A 490 -50.05 -21.58 0.67
N ARG A 491 -50.03 -21.77 1.99
CA ARG A 491 -50.73 -20.87 2.94
C ARG A 491 -49.98 -20.72 4.27
N LYS A 492 -49.15 -19.67 4.36
CA LYS A 492 -48.93 -18.76 5.52
C LYS A 492 -47.55 -18.09 5.40
N ALA A 493 -47.54 -16.89 4.82
CA ALA A 493 -46.48 -15.91 5.06
C ALA A 493 -47.16 -14.56 5.32
N THR A 494 -46.93 -14.03 6.52
CA THR A 494 -47.41 -12.74 7.02
C THR A 494 -46.77 -11.58 6.27
N PRO A 495 -47.48 -10.45 6.07
CA PRO A 495 -46.95 -9.31 5.34
C PRO A 495 -46.03 -8.48 6.23
N ILE A 496 -44.80 -8.21 5.77
CA ILE A 496 -43.96 -7.14 6.31
C ILE A 496 -43.89 -6.03 5.26
N ASP A 497 -44.17 -4.84 5.79
CA ASP A 497 -44.42 -3.55 5.18
C ASP A 497 -43.46 -3.17 4.04
N GLY A 498 -44.03 -2.90 2.87
CA GLY A 498 -43.34 -2.49 1.67
C GLY A 498 -43.56 -1.01 1.41
N THR A 499 -42.67 -0.16 1.93
CA THR A 499 -42.63 1.25 1.55
C THR A 499 -41.19 1.78 1.53
N GLU A 500 -40.35 1.36 0.57
CA GLU A 500 -39.16 2.12 0.14
C GLU A 500 -38.43 1.58 -1.12
N LEU A 501 -39.12 0.87 -2.02
CA LEU A 501 -38.48 0.27 -3.21
C LEU A 501 -39.21 0.60 -4.52
N ARG A 502 -39.54 1.87 -4.79
CA ARG A 502 -40.15 2.27 -6.10
C ARG A 502 -39.64 3.57 -6.71
N THR A 503 -38.40 3.99 -6.44
CA THR A 503 -37.83 5.22 -7.08
C THR A 503 -36.43 5.06 -7.68
N ALA A 504 -35.93 3.83 -7.92
CA ALA A 504 -34.59 3.62 -8.48
C ALA A 504 -34.53 2.82 -9.80
N THR A 505 -35.62 2.76 -10.57
CA THR A 505 -35.62 2.10 -11.89
C THR A 505 -36.22 2.99 -12.96
N LYS A 506 -35.49 4.05 -13.33
CA LYS A 506 -35.59 4.68 -14.66
C LYS A 506 -34.40 5.63 -14.88
N LYS A 507 -33.32 5.07 -15.45
CA LYS A 507 -32.33 5.68 -16.36
C LYS A 507 -30.98 4.96 -16.22
N ARG A 508 -30.68 4.07 -17.16
CA ARG A 508 -29.33 3.87 -17.73
C ARG A 508 -29.50 2.98 -18.97
N HIS A 509 -29.56 3.64 -20.12
CA HIS A 509 -29.22 3.05 -21.41
C HIS A 509 -27.96 3.79 -21.84
N GLY A 510 -26.86 3.03 -21.92
CA GLY A 510 -25.51 3.47 -22.23
C GLY A 510 -24.62 2.30 -21.85
N LYS A 511 -24.00 1.64 -22.84
CA LYS A 511 -23.03 0.56 -22.63
C LYS A 511 -21.86 1.09 -21.79
N GLU A 512 -21.96 0.97 -20.48
CA GLU A 512 -20.79 1.02 -19.59
C GLU A 512 -20.21 -0.39 -19.56
N THR A 513 -18.97 -0.53 -20.02
CA THR A 513 -18.15 -1.75 -19.91
C THR A 513 -18.28 -2.33 -18.49
N THR A 514 -18.60 -3.62 -18.41
CA THR A 514 -18.91 -4.36 -17.20
C THR A 514 -17.62 -4.57 -16.39
N LYS A 515 -17.19 -3.55 -15.65
CA LYS A 515 -16.04 -3.65 -14.75
C LYS A 515 -16.32 -4.67 -13.65
N LEU A 516 -15.77 -5.89 -13.80
CA LEU A 516 -15.85 -6.97 -12.80
C LEU A 516 -15.31 -6.51 -11.44
N ILE A 517 -14.28 -5.66 -11.44
CA ILE A 517 -13.82 -4.95 -10.27
C ILE A 517 -14.58 -3.62 -10.20
N GLY A 518 -15.61 -3.56 -9.36
CA GLY A 518 -16.30 -2.30 -9.11
C GLY A 518 -15.30 -1.25 -8.63
N VAL A 519 -15.08 -0.20 -9.43
CA VAL A 519 -14.29 0.96 -9.00
C VAL A 519 -14.99 1.54 -7.77
N GLU A 520 -14.25 1.83 -6.72
CA GLU A 520 -14.85 2.35 -5.48
C GLU A 520 -15.62 3.64 -5.78
N GLU A 521 -16.95 3.57 -5.76
CA GLU A 521 -17.80 4.75 -5.87
C GLU A 521 -17.71 5.52 -4.56
N PHE A 522 -16.91 6.57 -4.56
CA PHE A 522 -16.94 7.56 -3.49
C PHE A 522 -18.31 8.24 -3.52
N ARG A 523 -19.09 8.09 -2.44
CA ARG A 523 -20.34 8.84 -2.25
C ARG A 523 -20.05 10.34 -2.31
N ASP A 524 -20.79 11.05 -3.16
CA ASP A 524 -20.71 12.52 -3.23
C ASP A 524 -21.35 13.15 -1.99
N GLY A 525 -20.61 14.07 -1.35
CA GLY A 525 -21.10 14.85 -0.21
C GLY A 525 -20.30 14.67 1.08
N GLY A 526 -20.61 15.51 2.07
CA GLY A 526 -20.02 15.44 3.41
C GLY A 526 -20.40 14.17 4.17
N VAL A 527 -19.70 13.90 5.27
CA VAL A 527 -20.02 12.78 6.17
C VAL A 527 -21.44 12.93 6.71
N THR A 528 -22.28 11.91 6.53
CA THR A 528 -23.67 11.95 6.98
C THR A 528 -23.76 11.87 8.51
N TRP A 529 -24.80 12.49 9.10
CA TRP A 529 -25.06 12.41 10.55
C TRP A 529 -25.21 10.96 11.05
N GLN A 530 -25.66 10.05 10.17
CA GLN A 530 -25.75 8.62 10.46
C GLN A 530 -24.40 8.01 10.85
N THR A 531 -23.30 8.45 10.23
CA THR A 531 -21.94 7.97 10.54
C THR A 531 -21.51 8.40 11.94
N TYR A 532 -21.78 9.65 12.33
CA TYR A 532 -21.51 10.13 13.68
C TYR A 532 -22.38 9.40 14.72
N LYS A 533 -23.66 9.18 14.41
CA LYS A 533 -24.57 8.39 15.27
C LYS A 533 -24.08 6.95 15.43
N LEU A 534 -23.55 6.34 14.38
CA LEU A 534 -22.96 4.99 14.45
C LEU A 534 -21.75 4.98 15.40
N LEU A 535 -20.85 5.97 15.31
CA LEU A 535 -19.70 6.07 16.22
C LEU A 535 -20.17 6.26 17.67
N ALA A 536 -21.08 7.20 17.92
CA ALA A 536 -21.63 7.47 19.25
C ALA A 536 -22.33 6.25 19.86
N ARG A 537 -23.08 5.49 19.04
CA ARG A 537 -23.73 4.24 19.48
C ARG A 537 -22.71 3.21 19.92
N ASN A 538 -21.63 3.04 19.17
CA ASN A 538 -20.57 2.07 19.49
C ASN A 538 -19.70 2.51 20.69
N MET A 539 -19.53 3.83 20.91
CA MET A 539 -18.90 4.38 22.13
C MET A 539 -19.81 4.24 23.36
N THR A 540 -21.12 4.07 23.18
CA THR A 540 -22.19 4.19 24.20
C THR A 540 -22.48 5.66 24.57
N TYR A 541 -23.76 6.07 24.55
CA TYR A 541 -24.16 7.45 24.79
C TYR A 541 -23.71 8.01 26.16
N TRP A 542 -23.67 7.18 27.20
CA TRP A 542 -23.14 7.58 28.51
C TRP A 542 -21.67 8.02 28.46
N MET A 543 -20.84 7.32 27.68
CA MET A 543 -19.43 7.68 27.52
C MET A 543 -19.28 9.02 26.79
N VAL A 544 -20.14 9.27 25.80
CA VAL A 544 -20.19 10.55 25.09
C VAL A 544 -20.55 11.69 26.07
N ALA A 545 -21.49 11.46 27.00
CA ALA A 545 -21.82 12.45 28.02
C ALA A 545 -20.63 12.77 28.95
N ILE A 546 -19.90 11.75 29.42
CA ILE A 546 -18.68 11.95 30.24
C ILE A 546 -17.65 12.80 29.49
N VAL A 547 -17.45 12.53 28.19
CA VAL A 547 -16.53 13.30 27.36
C VAL A 547 -16.96 14.76 27.28
N LEU A 548 -18.22 15.03 26.94
CA LEU A 548 -18.71 16.41 26.80
C LEU A 548 -18.62 17.19 28.13
N VAL A 549 -19.03 16.57 29.23
CA VAL A 549 -18.99 17.19 30.57
C VAL A 549 -17.54 17.43 31.01
N GLY A 550 -16.64 16.46 30.81
CA GLY A 550 -15.23 16.59 31.18
C GLY A 550 -14.53 17.74 30.46
N TYR A 551 -14.72 17.88 29.15
CA TYR A 551 -14.14 18.99 28.39
C TYR A 551 -14.80 20.34 28.70
N ALA A 552 -16.13 20.38 28.88
CA ALA A 552 -16.84 21.60 29.24
C ALA A 552 -16.39 22.15 30.60
N LEU A 553 -16.43 21.32 31.64
CA LEU A 553 -16.03 21.70 32.99
C LEU A 553 -14.51 21.96 33.07
N GLY A 554 -13.69 21.15 32.40
CA GLY A 554 -12.25 21.38 32.33
C GLY A 554 -11.91 22.76 31.72
N SER A 555 -12.58 23.14 30.64
CA SER A 555 -12.40 24.45 30.00
C SER A 555 -12.95 25.59 30.86
N ALA A 556 -14.07 25.38 31.56
CA ALA A 556 -14.62 26.36 32.50
C ALA A 556 -13.67 26.63 33.68
N PHE A 557 -13.12 25.58 34.31
CA PHE A 557 -12.14 25.76 35.40
C PHE A 557 -10.83 26.39 34.93
N PHE A 558 -10.39 26.10 33.70
CA PHE A 558 -9.28 26.81 33.08
C PHE A 558 -9.54 28.32 32.96
N LEU A 559 -10.76 28.69 32.54
CA LEU A 559 -11.14 30.09 32.42
C LEU A 559 -11.22 30.79 33.78
N VAL A 560 -11.86 30.14 34.75
CA VAL A 560 -12.02 30.65 36.11
C VAL A 560 -10.65 30.85 36.78
N SER A 561 -9.71 29.91 36.60
CA SER A 561 -8.36 30.04 37.17
C SER A 561 -7.58 31.23 36.58
N ASN A 562 -7.67 31.45 35.26
CA ASN A 562 -7.04 32.60 34.59
C ASN A 562 -7.70 33.94 34.93
N THR A 563 -9.02 33.95 35.14
CA THR A 563 -9.73 35.16 35.56
C THR A 563 -9.40 35.50 37.01
N TRP A 564 -9.31 34.47 37.87
CA TRP A 564 -8.94 34.61 39.29
C TRP A 564 -7.54 35.19 39.50
N ILE A 565 -6.54 34.82 38.68
CA ILE A 565 -5.22 35.46 38.78
C ILE A 565 -5.29 36.94 38.37
N GLY A 566 -6.16 37.29 37.41
CA GLY A 566 -6.44 38.67 37.03
C GLY A 566 -7.02 39.50 38.18
N THR A 567 -8.04 38.99 38.86
CA THR A 567 -8.65 39.68 40.02
C THR A 567 -7.67 39.79 41.19
N LEU A 568 -6.90 38.72 41.47
CA LEU A 568 -5.88 38.71 42.52
C LEU A 568 -4.80 39.77 42.29
N THR A 569 -4.36 39.99 41.05
CA THR A 569 -3.34 40.99 40.71
C THR A 569 -3.87 42.43 40.67
N THR A 570 -5.17 42.61 40.47
CA THR A 570 -5.81 43.94 40.39
C THR A 570 -6.17 44.47 41.78
N HIS A 571 -6.51 43.58 42.71
CA HIS A 571 -6.88 43.94 44.09
C HIS A 571 -5.72 43.63 45.05
N ASN A 572 -4.66 44.44 44.97
CA ASN A 572 -3.55 44.41 45.93
C ASN A 572 -3.99 45.13 47.23
N TYR A 573 -4.65 44.42 48.15
CA TYR A 573 -5.01 45.00 49.45
C TYR A 573 -3.75 45.33 50.25
N THR A 574 -3.41 46.62 50.31
CA THR A 574 -2.33 47.17 51.12
C THR A 574 -2.83 47.40 52.55
N LEU A 575 -2.06 46.97 53.54
CA LEU A 575 -2.23 47.36 54.93
C LEU A 575 -2.01 48.87 55.11
N ALA A 576 -2.42 49.42 56.25
CA ALA A 576 -2.34 50.85 56.56
C ALA A 576 -0.90 51.42 56.58
N ASP A 577 0.12 50.55 56.60
CA ASP A 577 1.54 50.88 56.52
C ASP A 577 2.11 50.86 55.08
N GLY A 578 1.27 50.60 54.07
CA GLY A 578 1.68 50.47 52.68
C GLY A 578 2.29 49.10 52.32
N SER A 579 2.44 48.19 53.30
CA SER A 579 2.86 46.81 53.06
C SER A 579 1.68 45.98 52.53
N VAL A 580 1.95 44.92 51.77
CA VAL A 580 0.89 44.13 51.14
C VAL A 580 0.47 42.97 52.05
N ASP A 581 -0.84 42.70 52.20
CA ASP A 581 -1.30 41.61 53.07
C ASP A 581 -0.89 40.23 52.51
N GLN A 582 0.11 39.65 53.16
CA GLN A 582 0.71 38.38 52.76
C GLN A 582 -0.20 37.18 53.05
N ARG A 583 -1.14 37.30 54.00
CA ARG A 583 -2.14 36.24 54.29
C ARG A 583 -3.18 36.16 53.20
N TYR A 584 -3.67 37.31 52.72
CA TYR A 584 -4.61 37.38 51.61
C TYR A 584 -4.02 36.81 50.31
N LYS A 585 -2.76 37.14 50.01
CA LYS A 585 -2.02 36.58 48.86
C LYS A 585 -1.87 35.06 48.91
N GLY A 586 -1.46 34.52 50.06
CA GLY A 586 -1.33 33.08 50.26
C GLY A 586 -2.66 32.34 50.09
N PHE A 587 -3.75 32.91 50.62
CA PHE A 587 -5.10 32.38 50.43
C PHE A 587 -5.56 32.45 48.97
N GLY A 588 -5.28 33.56 48.27
CA GLY A 588 -5.59 33.71 46.84
C GLY A 588 -4.86 32.71 45.95
N LEU A 589 -3.58 32.42 46.22
CA LEU A 589 -2.83 31.38 45.53
C LEU A 589 -3.34 29.97 45.86
N ALA A 590 -3.82 29.73 47.08
CA ALA A 590 -4.45 28.45 47.44
C ALA A 590 -5.75 28.20 46.65
N ILE A 591 -6.59 29.23 46.49
CA ILE A 591 -7.79 29.14 45.62
C ILE A 591 -7.40 28.87 44.16
N TYR A 592 -6.37 29.55 43.66
CA TYR A 592 -5.83 29.28 42.32
C TYR A 592 -5.40 27.82 42.16
N ALA A 593 -4.72 27.24 43.16
CA ALA A 593 -4.34 25.83 43.18
C ALA A 593 -5.55 24.88 43.16
N VAL A 594 -6.63 25.21 43.86
CA VAL A 594 -7.88 24.41 43.85
C VAL A 594 -8.51 24.40 42.45
N PHE A 595 -8.56 25.55 41.76
CA PHE A 595 -9.08 25.59 40.38
C PHE A 595 -8.22 24.80 39.39
N ILE A 596 -6.90 24.86 39.55
CA ILE A 596 -5.96 24.02 38.78
C ILE A 596 -6.25 22.54 39.00
N LEU A 597 -6.44 22.11 40.26
CA LEU A 597 -6.75 20.72 40.58
C LEU A 597 -8.10 20.28 40.01
N ALA A 598 -9.13 21.13 40.11
CA ALA A 598 -10.44 20.86 39.51
C ALA A 598 -10.33 20.72 37.99
N GLN A 599 -9.60 21.62 37.32
CA GLN A 599 -9.31 21.52 35.88
C GLN A 599 -8.66 20.17 35.54
N LEU A 600 -7.64 19.74 36.30
CA LEU A 600 -6.93 18.48 36.07
C LEU A 600 -7.89 17.29 36.09
N ILE A 601 -8.76 17.22 37.09
CA ILE A 601 -9.70 16.12 37.28
C ILE A 601 -10.66 16.02 36.08
N PHE A 602 -11.31 17.13 35.71
CA PHE A 602 -12.29 17.12 34.62
C PHE A 602 -11.67 16.84 33.24
N VAL A 603 -10.49 17.41 32.97
CA VAL A 603 -9.75 17.11 31.74
C VAL A 603 -9.33 15.64 31.71
N ALA A 604 -8.84 15.06 32.81
CA ALA A 604 -8.47 13.66 32.87
C ALA A 604 -9.65 12.72 32.60
N PHE A 605 -10.84 13.02 33.16
CA PHE A 605 -12.06 12.27 32.86
C PHE A 605 -12.47 12.36 31.38
N GLY A 606 -12.41 13.57 30.79
CA GLY A 606 -12.70 13.77 29.37
C GLY A 606 -11.75 12.99 28.46
N LEU A 607 -10.44 13.02 28.77
CA LEU A 607 -9.41 12.27 28.04
C LEU A 607 -9.61 10.75 28.14
N TRP A 608 -9.86 10.24 29.35
CA TRP A 608 -10.13 8.83 29.57
C TRP A 608 -11.39 8.37 28.81
N GLY A 609 -12.46 9.17 28.85
CA GLY A 609 -13.72 8.84 28.16
C GLY A 609 -13.56 8.74 26.64
N VAL A 610 -12.76 9.63 26.03
CA VAL A 610 -12.46 9.57 24.59
C VAL A 610 -11.74 8.26 24.24
N SER A 611 -10.65 7.96 24.95
CA SER A 611 -9.80 6.81 24.66
C SER A 611 -10.53 5.48 24.87
N TYR A 612 -11.20 5.33 26.02
CA TYR A 612 -11.95 4.11 26.30
C TYR A 612 -13.13 3.93 25.33
N GLY A 613 -13.87 5.02 25.07
CA GLY A 613 -15.02 4.99 24.16
C GLY A 613 -14.65 4.58 22.75
N ILE A 614 -13.58 5.15 22.17
CA ILE A 614 -13.18 4.82 20.79
C ILE A 614 -12.59 3.40 20.70
N ILE A 615 -11.75 2.96 21.65
CA ILE A 615 -11.22 1.58 21.64
C ILE A 615 -12.36 0.56 21.67
N LYS A 616 -13.39 0.81 22.50
CA LYS A 616 -14.62 0.01 22.53
C LYS A 616 -15.35 0.05 21.18
N ALA A 617 -15.46 1.22 20.57
CA ALA A 617 -16.12 1.36 19.27
C ALA A 617 -15.37 0.62 18.15
N GLY A 618 -14.05 0.75 18.09
CA GLY A 618 -13.18 0.03 17.15
C GLY A 618 -13.26 -1.48 17.31
N ARG A 619 -13.45 -1.99 18.55
CA ARG A 619 -13.70 -3.42 18.81
C ARG A 619 -14.99 -3.89 18.18
N SER A 620 -16.06 -3.16 18.45
CA SER A 620 -17.41 -3.51 18.01
C SER A 620 -17.51 -3.48 16.48
N LEU A 621 -16.95 -2.45 15.84
CA LEU A 621 -16.92 -2.32 14.39
C LEU A 621 -16.11 -3.43 13.73
N HIS A 622 -14.90 -3.72 14.22
CA HIS A 622 -14.07 -4.82 13.72
C HIS A 622 -14.79 -6.17 13.79
N ASN A 623 -15.31 -6.52 14.97
CA ASN A 623 -15.95 -7.83 15.18
C ASN A 623 -17.23 -7.97 14.35
N SER A 624 -18.03 -6.91 14.25
CA SER A 624 -19.24 -6.89 13.43
C SER A 624 -18.90 -7.06 11.95
N MET A 625 -17.84 -6.40 11.47
CA MET A 625 -17.37 -6.51 10.09
C MET A 625 -16.90 -7.93 9.78
N LEU A 626 -16.05 -8.51 10.63
CA LEU A 626 -15.56 -9.89 10.48
C LEU A 626 -16.68 -10.91 10.42
N GLN A 627 -17.64 -10.83 11.35
CA GLN A 627 -18.77 -11.77 11.41
C GLN A 627 -19.67 -11.67 10.17
N ARG A 628 -19.91 -10.46 9.65
CA ARG A 628 -20.71 -10.27 8.43
C ARG A 628 -19.98 -10.76 7.19
N LEU A 629 -18.68 -10.50 7.08
CA LEU A 629 -17.90 -10.87 5.92
C LEU A 629 -17.76 -12.39 5.81
N ILE A 630 -17.53 -13.07 6.93
CA ILE A 630 -17.46 -14.54 6.97
C ILE A 630 -18.77 -15.20 6.52
N ARG A 631 -19.92 -14.58 6.83
CA ARG A 631 -21.24 -15.05 6.37
C ARG A 631 -21.59 -14.68 4.93
N SER A 632 -20.74 -13.91 4.25
CA SER A 632 -21.00 -13.48 2.88
C SER A 632 -20.82 -14.63 1.88
N PRO A 633 -21.60 -14.66 0.77
CA PRO A 633 -21.48 -15.69 -0.26
C PRO A 633 -20.17 -15.57 -1.06
N MET A 634 -19.77 -16.63 -1.76
CA MET A 634 -18.53 -16.64 -2.58
C MET A 634 -18.53 -15.56 -3.66
N SER A 635 -19.68 -15.26 -4.26
CA SER A 635 -19.86 -14.19 -5.25
C SER A 635 -19.36 -12.81 -4.79
N TYR A 636 -19.42 -12.52 -3.48
CA TYR A 636 -18.85 -11.28 -2.94
C TYR A 636 -17.32 -11.27 -3.01
N PHE A 637 -16.68 -12.41 -2.73
CA PHE A 637 -15.22 -12.55 -2.75
C PHE A 637 -14.66 -12.61 -4.16
N ASP A 638 -15.44 -13.13 -5.12
CA ASP A 638 -15.04 -13.17 -6.53
C ASP A 638 -15.10 -11.77 -7.18
N THR A 639 -16.01 -10.90 -6.73
CA THR A 639 -16.20 -9.54 -7.27
C THR A 639 -15.41 -8.46 -6.51
N THR A 640 -15.08 -8.69 -5.24
CA THR A 640 -14.39 -7.72 -4.40
C THR A 640 -12.92 -8.07 -4.27
N PRO A 641 -11.98 -7.22 -4.73
CA PRO A 641 -10.56 -7.49 -4.60
C PRO A 641 -10.14 -7.76 -3.14
N LEU A 642 -9.35 -8.81 -2.92
CA LEU A 642 -8.83 -9.15 -1.59
C LEU A 642 -8.12 -7.96 -0.94
N GLY A 643 -7.34 -7.20 -1.71
CA GLY A 643 -6.67 -5.99 -1.23
C GLY A 643 -7.63 -4.96 -0.61
N ARG A 644 -8.87 -4.84 -1.12
CA ARG A 644 -9.89 -3.94 -0.57
C ARG A 644 -10.38 -4.41 0.79
N ILE A 645 -10.63 -5.71 0.93
CA ILE A 645 -11.05 -6.31 2.21
C ILE A 645 -9.94 -6.11 3.25
N LEU A 646 -8.69 -6.42 2.88
CA LEU A 646 -7.53 -6.26 3.77
C LEU A 646 -7.28 -4.80 4.14
N ASN A 647 -7.47 -3.85 3.23
CA ASN A 647 -7.35 -2.42 3.53
C ASN A 647 -8.38 -1.96 4.59
N ARG A 648 -9.60 -2.52 4.58
CA ARG A 648 -10.63 -2.21 5.59
C ARG A 648 -10.24 -2.72 6.98
N PHE A 649 -9.67 -3.93 7.07
CA PHE A 649 -9.20 -4.51 8.35
C PHE A 649 -7.88 -3.94 8.86
N SER A 650 -7.11 -3.31 7.97
CA SER A 650 -5.85 -2.63 8.30
C SER A 650 -6.08 -1.12 8.43
N LYS A 651 -5.91 -0.37 7.35
CA LYS A 651 -5.84 1.09 7.32
C LYS A 651 -7.08 1.79 7.90
N ASP A 652 -8.29 1.30 7.62
CA ASP A 652 -9.50 1.97 8.08
C ASP A 652 -9.76 1.74 9.58
N ILE A 653 -9.54 0.52 10.07
CA ILE A 653 -9.57 0.22 11.50
C ILE A 653 -8.45 0.98 12.23
N ASP A 654 -7.25 1.07 11.64
CA ASP A 654 -6.16 1.86 12.20
C ASP A 654 -6.52 3.34 12.32
N THR A 655 -7.21 3.89 11.31
CA THR A 655 -7.68 5.27 11.33
C THR A 655 -8.67 5.48 12.47
N ILE A 656 -9.59 4.53 12.70
CA ILE A 656 -10.52 4.58 13.83
C ILE A 656 -9.80 4.48 15.18
N ASP A 657 -8.80 3.61 15.31
CA ASP A 657 -8.15 3.34 16.59
C ASP A 657 -7.11 4.40 16.99
N LEU A 658 -6.40 4.99 16.02
CA LEU A 658 -5.25 5.87 16.27
C LEU A 658 -5.49 7.32 15.85
N THR A 659 -6.13 7.52 14.70
CA THR A 659 -6.27 8.84 14.08
C THR A 659 -7.50 9.60 14.58
N VAL A 660 -8.67 8.96 14.59
CA VAL A 660 -9.93 9.56 15.05
C VAL A 660 -9.86 10.06 16.50
N PRO A 661 -9.30 9.33 17.49
CA PRO A 661 -9.17 9.84 18.85
C PRO A 661 -8.37 11.12 18.91
N SER A 662 -7.24 11.16 18.19
CA SER A 662 -6.34 12.31 18.17
C SER A 662 -7.07 13.56 17.65
N TYR A 663 -7.72 13.47 16.49
CA TYR A 663 -8.51 14.58 15.94
C TYR A 663 -9.71 14.94 16.79
N MET A 664 -10.40 13.97 17.37
CA MET A 664 -11.55 14.23 18.24
C MET A 664 -11.12 15.00 19.49
N ARG A 665 -9.99 14.65 20.12
CA ARG A 665 -9.43 15.43 21.24
C ARG A 665 -9.07 16.86 20.82
N TYR A 666 -8.41 17.05 19.68
CA TYR A 666 -8.07 18.39 19.19
C TYR A 666 -9.32 19.22 18.93
N PHE A 667 -10.32 18.66 18.28
CA PHE A 667 -11.59 19.33 18.01
C PHE A 667 -12.32 19.69 19.30
N LEU A 668 -12.49 18.74 20.23
CA LEU A 668 -13.17 18.98 21.50
C LEU A 668 -12.47 20.07 22.30
N ASN A 669 -11.13 19.98 22.42
CA ASN A 669 -10.35 21.00 23.11
C ASN A 669 -10.50 22.38 22.47
N ALA A 670 -10.34 22.48 21.15
CA ALA A 670 -10.47 23.75 20.43
C ALA A 670 -11.89 24.33 20.55
N PHE A 671 -12.92 23.50 20.41
CA PHE A 671 -14.32 23.91 20.50
C PHE A 671 -14.66 24.45 21.90
N PHE A 672 -14.42 23.68 22.95
CA PHE A 672 -14.78 24.08 24.31
C PHE A 672 -13.92 25.25 24.82
N LEU A 673 -12.64 25.30 24.46
CA LEU A 673 -11.77 26.41 24.82
C LEU A 673 -12.17 27.71 24.11
N SER A 674 -12.47 27.66 22.80
CA SER A 674 -12.93 28.84 22.05
C SER A 674 -14.26 29.36 22.59
N MET A 675 -15.17 28.45 22.95
CA MET A 675 -16.45 28.80 23.58
C MET A 675 -16.23 29.45 24.95
N ALA A 676 -15.33 28.91 25.78
CA ALA A 676 -14.99 29.49 27.08
C ALA A 676 -14.43 30.92 26.96
N PHE A 677 -13.50 31.17 26.02
CA PHE A 677 -12.99 32.50 25.77
C PHE A 677 -14.05 33.46 25.23
N ALA A 678 -14.91 33.00 24.32
CA ALA A 678 -16.01 33.82 23.79
C ALA A 678 -16.96 34.26 24.91
N PHE A 679 -17.30 33.37 25.85
CA PHE A 679 -18.11 33.72 27.01
C PHE A 679 -17.42 34.71 27.94
N LEU A 680 -16.12 34.55 28.21
CA LEU A 680 -15.36 35.51 29.03
C LEU A 680 -15.38 36.91 28.42
N ILE A 681 -15.05 37.01 27.13
CA ILE A 681 -15.01 38.31 26.43
C ILE A 681 -16.39 38.96 26.41
N MET A 682 -17.47 38.16 26.28
CA MET A 682 -18.85 38.66 26.33
C MET A 682 -19.25 39.16 27.73
N ILE A 683 -18.74 38.55 28.81
CA ILE A 683 -19.00 39.00 30.18
C ILE A 683 -18.24 40.30 30.48
N GLU A 684 -16.96 40.37 30.11
CA GLU A 684 -16.09 41.52 30.38
C GLU A 684 -16.41 42.73 29.50
N ILE A 685 -16.70 42.50 28.20
CA ILE A 685 -16.96 43.56 27.22
C ILE A 685 -18.18 43.16 26.36
N PRO A 686 -19.43 43.37 26.83
CA PRO A 686 -20.63 42.89 26.15
C PRO A 686 -20.80 43.38 24.70
N LEU A 687 -20.27 44.56 24.36
CA LEU A 687 -20.33 45.13 23.01
C LEU A 687 -19.54 44.31 21.97
N THR A 688 -18.60 43.45 22.40
CA THR A 688 -17.78 42.63 21.50
C THR A 688 -18.58 41.59 20.72
N ILE A 689 -19.80 41.23 21.17
CA ILE A 689 -20.68 40.29 20.45
C ILE A 689 -20.97 40.75 19.02
N VAL A 690 -21.02 42.07 18.79
CA VAL A 690 -21.22 42.68 17.46
C VAL A 690 -20.09 42.33 16.51
N PHE A 691 -18.87 42.05 17.00
CA PHE A 691 -17.73 41.64 16.18
C PHE A 691 -17.55 40.11 16.13
N VAL A 692 -17.85 39.41 17.22
CA VAL A 692 -17.72 37.95 17.29
C VAL A 692 -18.69 37.25 16.33
N VAL A 693 -19.95 37.70 16.24
CA VAL A 693 -20.96 37.06 15.38
C VAL A 693 -20.59 37.15 13.89
N PRO A 694 -20.24 38.33 13.32
CA PRO A 694 -19.75 38.42 11.94
C PRO A 694 -18.47 37.63 11.69
N LEU A 695 -17.53 37.62 12.64
CA LEU A 695 -16.31 36.83 12.52
C LEU A 695 -16.60 35.33 12.44
N MET A 696 -17.48 34.82 13.31
CA MET A 696 -17.90 33.42 13.27
C MET A 696 -18.64 33.07 11.98
N ALA A 697 -19.46 33.98 11.44
CA ALA A 697 -20.11 33.81 10.14
C ALA A 697 -19.08 33.76 9.00
N ALA A 698 -18.09 34.67 9.00
CA ALA A 698 -17.01 34.68 8.02
C ALA A 698 -16.16 33.39 8.09
N LEU A 699 -15.77 32.95 9.29
CA LEU A 699 -15.05 31.69 9.49
C LEU A 699 -15.89 30.48 9.06
N TYR A 700 -17.20 30.50 9.26
CA TYR A 700 -18.09 29.45 8.78
C TYR A 700 -18.18 29.41 7.25
N LEU A 701 -18.22 30.56 6.58
CA LEU A 701 -18.16 30.64 5.11
C LEU A 701 -16.82 30.10 4.57
N VAL A 702 -15.70 30.49 5.18
CA VAL A 702 -14.37 29.97 4.84
C VAL A 702 -14.32 28.46 5.04
N LYS A 703 -14.85 27.94 6.16
CA LYS A 703 -14.96 26.50 6.42
C LYS A 703 -15.75 25.80 5.33
N LEU A 704 -16.91 26.31 4.94
CA LEU A 704 -17.76 25.69 3.92
C LEU A 704 -17.05 25.62 2.55
N PHE A 705 -16.29 26.65 2.19
CA PHE A 705 -15.47 26.66 0.99
C PHE A 705 -14.30 25.66 1.10
N TYR A 706 -13.49 25.79 2.15
CA TYR A 706 -12.31 24.94 2.39
C TYR A 706 -12.66 23.46 2.46
N GLN A 707 -13.71 23.09 3.19
CA GLN A 707 -14.10 21.69 3.38
C GLN A 707 -14.48 21.02 2.05
N LYS A 708 -15.23 21.71 1.18
CA LYS A 708 -15.59 21.18 -0.14
C LYS A 708 -14.35 20.98 -1.00
N THR A 709 -13.46 21.97 -1.05
CA THR A 709 -12.24 21.95 -1.85
C THR A 709 -11.24 20.89 -1.35
N ALA A 710 -10.94 20.87 -0.05
CA ALA A 710 -10.00 19.94 0.56
C ALA A 710 -10.45 18.46 0.41
N MET A 711 -11.75 18.19 0.53
CA MET A 711 -12.28 16.84 0.31
C MET A 711 -12.09 16.38 -1.14
N GLN A 712 -12.38 17.24 -2.11
CA GLN A 712 -12.18 16.91 -3.53
C GLN A 712 -10.69 16.73 -3.86
N LEU A 713 -9.82 17.60 -3.36
CA LEU A 713 -8.37 17.49 -3.56
C LEU A 713 -7.81 16.19 -2.97
N THR A 714 -8.24 15.80 -1.77
CA THR A 714 -7.83 14.52 -1.14
C THR A 714 -8.31 13.32 -1.97
N ARG A 715 -9.53 13.39 -2.54
CA ARG A 715 -10.07 12.35 -3.42
C ARG A 715 -9.26 12.24 -4.71
N ILE A 716 -8.95 13.36 -5.34
CA ILE A 716 -8.15 13.40 -6.57
C ILE A 716 -6.73 12.87 -6.30
N ASP A 717 -6.08 13.26 -5.19
CA ASP A 717 -4.77 12.73 -4.79
C ASP A 717 -4.81 11.20 -4.66
N ALA A 718 -5.81 10.66 -3.97
CA ALA A 718 -5.97 9.21 -3.83
C ALA A 718 -6.20 8.51 -5.18
N MET A 719 -7.05 9.08 -6.05
CA MET A 719 -7.35 8.55 -7.38
C MET A 719 -6.15 8.57 -8.32
N LYS A 720 -5.26 9.56 -8.21
CA LYS A 720 -4.06 9.67 -9.06
C LYS A 720 -2.87 8.88 -8.51
N ARG A 721 -2.75 8.76 -7.18
CA ARG A 721 -1.65 8.03 -6.54
C ARG A 721 -1.75 6.51 -6.72
N ALA A 722 -2.95 5.93 -6.66
CA ALA A 722 -3.11 4.47 -6.75
C ALA A 722 -2.66 3.90 -8.12
N PRO A 723 -3.04 4.48 -9.28
CA PRO A 723 -2.55 4.03 -10.59
C PRO A 723 -1.03 4.12 -10.74
N LEU A 724 -0.39 5.16 -10.20
CA LEU A 724 1.07 5.30 -10.23
C LEU A 724 1.75 4.12 -9.50
N ILE A 725 1.30 3.81 -8.27
CA ILE A 725 1.85 2.69 -7.50
C ILE A 725 1.61 1.36 -8.20
N SER A 726 0.40 1.14 -8.72
CA SER A 726 0.05 -0.10 -9.43
C SER A 726 0.90 -0.29 -10.70
N SER A 727 1.09 0.78 -11.48
CA SER A 727 1.91 0.77 -12.70
C SER A 727 3.37 0.46 -12.41
N LEU A 728 3.93 1.03 -11.34
CA LEU A 728 5.30 0.72 -10.90
C LEU A 728 5.42 -0.75 -10.45
N GLN A 729 4.45 -1.27 -9.69
CA GLN A 729 4.44 -2.68 -9.28
C GLN A 729 4.37 -3.63 -10.46
N GLN A 730 3.54 -3.32 -11.47
CA GLN A 730 3.46 -4.09 -12.72
C GLN A 730 4.77 -4.05 -13.50
N SER A 731 5.41 -2.88 -13.56
CA SER A 731 6.70 -2.70 -14.24
C SER A 731 7.81 -3.52 -13.57
N PHE A 732 7.84 -3.60 -12.23
CA PHE A 732 8.78 -4.46 -11.52
C PHE A 732 8.50 -5.95 -11.75
N ALA A 733 7.24 -6.37 -11.74
CA ALA A 733 6.87 -7.77 -11.98
C ALA A 733 7.19 -8.21 -13.42
N GLY A 734 7.13 -7.29 -14.39
CA GLY A 734 7.39 -7.53 -15.80
C GLY A 734 8.73 -7.03 -16.30
N SER A 735 9.69 -6.72 -15.42
CA SER A 735 10.93 -6.04 -15.81
C SER A 735 11.69 -6.77 -16.91
N ASN A 736 11.75 -8.11 -16.83
CA ASN A 736 12.44 -8.95 -17.80
C ASN A 736 11.81 -8.83 -19.20
N VAL A 737 10.48 -8.76 -19.28
CA VAL A 737 9.74 -8.61 -20.55
C VAL A 737 9.91 -7.21 -21.10
N ILE A 738 9.81 -6.17 -20.26
CA ILE A 738 9.93 -4.77 -20.69
C ILE A 738 11.34 -4.50 -21.25
N VAL A 739 12.38 -5.00 -20.57
CA VAL A 739 13.78 -4.84 -21.00
C VAL A 739 14.05 -5.67 -22.26
N ALA A 740 13.67 -6.95 -22.28
CA ALA A 740 13.91 -7.83 -23.42
C ALA A 740 13.25 -7.34 -24.72
N THR A 741 12.07 -6.72 -24.63
CA THR A 741 11.31 -6.20 -25.78
C THR A 741 11.67 -4.76 -26.16
N GLY A 742 12.64 -4.13 -25.48
CA GLY A 742 13.07 -2.76 -25.77
C GLY A 742 12.04 -1.66 -25.44
N ASN A 743 11.01 -1.97 -24.65
CA ASN A 743 9.89 -1.06 -24.37
C ASN A 743 10.11 -0.10 -23.19
N SER A 744 11.31 -0.07 -22.60
CA SER A 744 11.62 0.71 -21.39
C SER A 744 11.26 2.19 -21.48
N ASN A 745 11.54 2.86 -22.60
CA ASN A 745 11.28 4.30 -22.76
C ASN A 745 9.80 4.65 -22.69
N ARG A 746 8.92 3.77 -23.21
CA ARG A 746 7.47 3.95 -23.16
C ARG A 746 6.96 3.92 -21.71
N PHE A 747 7.41 2.92 -20.94
CA PHE A 747 7.05 2.80 -19.52
C PHE A 747 7.60 3.96 -18.67
N ILE A 748 8.79 4.49 -19.00
CA ILE A 748 9.34 5.69 -18.35
C ILE A 748 8.45 6.91 -18.64
N ALA A 749 8.08 7.14 -19.90
CA ALA A 749 7.21 8.26 -20.28
C ALA A 749 5.83 8.18 -19.61
N GLU A 750 5.23 6.99 -19.56
CA GLU A 750 3.95 6.76 -18.88
C GLU A 750 4.07 7.03 -17.36
N SER A 751 5.18 6.61 -16.74
CA SER A 751 5.46 6.87 -15.33
C SER A 751 5.61 8.37 -15.06
N HIS A 752 6.36 9.09 -15.91
CA HIS A 752 6.53 10.55 -15.80
C HIS A 752 5.18 11.28 -15.88
N GLN A 753 4.35 10.94 -16.85
CA GLN A 753 3.01 11.53 -16.99
C GLN A 753 2.17 11.33 -15.72
N LYS A 754 2.17 10.13 -15.14
CA LYS A 754 1.45 9.84 -13.89
C LYS A 754 2.01 10.62 -12.69
N VAL A 755 3.32 10.83 -12.64
CA VAL A 755 3.97 11.65 -11.61
C VAL A 755 3.60 13.12 -11.76
N ASP A 756 3.58 13.66 -12.98
CA ASP A 756 3.19 15.04 -13.26
C ASP A 756 1.74 15.31 -12.87
N GLU A 757 0.83 14.40 -13.23
CA GLU A 757 -0.58 14.47 -12.82
C GLU A 757 -0.74 14.48 -11.30
N LEU A 758 0.00 13.62 -10.58
CA LEU A 758 -0.03 13.57 -9.11
C LEU A 758 0.55 14.86 -8.51
N THR A 759 1.65 15.36 -9.06
CA THR A 759 2.35 16.55 -8.56
C THR A 759 1.50 17.80 -8.73
N ALA A 760 0.80 17.95 -9.85
CA ALA A 760 -0.16 19.04 -10.06
C ALA A 760 -1.24 19.08 -8.97
N VAL A 761 -1.75 17.91 -8.56
CA VAL A 761 -2.76 17.81 -7.49
C VAL A 761 -2.18 18.15 -6.12
N ILE A 762 -0.95 17.70 -5.84
CA ILE A 762 -0.25 18.04 -4.59
C ILE A 762 -0.01 19.55 -4.50
N HIS A 763 0.37 20.20 -5.59
CA HIS A 763 0.52 21.66 -5.63
C HIS A 763 -0.79 22.39 -5.34
N LEU A 764 -1.89 21.97 -5.96
CA LEU A 764 -3.22 22.53 -5.68
C LEU A 764 -3.65 22.29 -4.23
N SER A 765 -3.37 21.11 -3.67
CA SER A 765 -3.65 20.80 -2.27
C SER A 765 -2.87 21.69 -1.31
N ASN A 766 -1.58 21.90 -1.57
CA ASN A 766 -0.75 22.76 -0.74
C ASN A 766 -1.18 24.23 -0.86
N GLY A 767 -1.49 24.69 -2.08
CA GLY A 767 -2.00 26.05 -2.32
C GLY A 767 -3.36 26.31 -1.69
N ALA A 768 -4.25 25.31 -1.60
CA ALA A 768 -5.54 25.44 -0.92
C ALA A 768 -5.41 25.43 0.62
N SER A 769 -4.29 24.94 1.16
CA SER A 769 -4.03 24.88 2.60
C SER A 769 -3.36 26.14 3.18
N GLN A 770 -2.70 26.92 2.30
CA GLN A 770 -2.16 28.24 2.60
C GLN A 770 -3.26 29.29 2.47
#